data_AF-A0A8C2D040-F1
#
_entry.id   AF-A0A8C2D040-F1
#
_cell.length_a   1.000
_cell.length_b   1.000
_cell.length_c   1.000
_cell.angle_alpha   90.00
_cell.angle_beta   90.00
_cell.angle_gamma   90.00
#
_symmetry.space_group_name_H-M   'P 1'
#
loop_
_entity.id
_entity.type
_entity.pdbx_description
1 polymer ?
#
loop_
_entity_poly.entity_id
_entity_poly.type
_entity_poly.pdbx_seq_one_letter_code
_entity_poly.pdbx_strand_id
1 'polypeptide(L)'
;MSNALLAEVGWDAGFAIPVANEENKALEEELQKNQKEQLNLENKINKNKDVINALTEHLRNLRQEVSHTQALCKAREKETESEVHFRALAERETGRLKQEVTQLENQLKTLNEKKNMQENNIFKATQKLDELKSQLNWDQQTLEDWLQESAHKDEDTMAIIKYAKQDESKIRELTLNIEKLTLEANQKRKVLDSEVTETVTAQVALDKTAESFGQAHTERQEMISQWHSFKLKTSLNRQLIREKNYLLKERKDFMEREIENNKELERIISAAERQVLRLRQQLQEEERNQRRLQDEVNLPELPNTGVVKEATLHNAALKEKLGMVTEVVLDGEEQAAQMEQLRREQEQSIKEIDAQLLRQRELMFRKSQELQGLRDKEKNTTAEICATRAAISNLEGRLSKLDQNLLTRQMIISNQDFQIQMLERKTSHLQGKVNTEEKEALEKKASDLAEALEEKKRTATTLTTQLKKLEDDIRCVRKDTEKIGAEKRELASKIQEMELFIDNSEKDQKKLRLKKQESMVEKVLLKMELQRLRDLLYDRADGVLSLEKRRLQLQAAMKEREEEIHAHREMLAKQAKLTEQERQGLSAAVNERLFKIDKMRKRYEILTVSLAASEGEEEKSQTYCIIKAAQEKEELQRQGDDLDAKIRKTEKEIHALENTLQVVNNCSTTYRKSLTKVTESSPAHQEKLKLEEQRRAAEEKYKYKKRQTRELQEDIDSMSRTLGGLLQEEAVQKETIKRTQAHVLSLNNYILSKEEKLNRAIKQCAKYTREIRSAKNSEEKTFEERDIELRELRDVNKSVNKMLLEVMEENPDLSSALQIRFMQVQHDIGTITHHHL
;
A
#
# COMPACT_ATOMS: atom_id res chain seq x y z
N MET A 1 -100.22 -23.34 112.95
CA MET A 1 -99.67 -22.36 113.91
C MET A 1 -98.19 -22.55 114.22
N SER A 2 -97.54 -23.64 113.81
CA SER A 2 -96.10 -23.91 114.03
C SER A 2 -95.15 -22.79 113.61
N ASN A 3 -95.33 -22.23 112.40
CA ASN A 3 -94.32 -21.33 111.82
C ASN A 3 -94.19 -19.97 112.52
N ALA A 4 -95.21 -19.51 113.25
CA ALA A 4 -95.13 -18.26 114.00
C ALA A 4 -94.20 -18.40 115.21
N LEU A 5 -94.36 -19.48 116.00
CA LEU A 5 -93.51 -19.80 117.15
C LEU A 5 -92.06 -20.11 116.73
N LEU A 6 -91.83 -20.64 115.52
CA LEU A 6 -90.48 -20.85 115.00
C LEU A 6 -89.77 -19.51 114.71
N ALA A 7 -90.47 -18.53 114.12
CA ALA A 7 -89.91 -17.21 113.87
C ALA A 7 -89.52 -16.47 115.17
N GLU A 8 -90.33 -16.56 116.24
CA GLU A 8 -90.02 -15.96 117.54
C GLU A 8 -88.78 -16.57 118.23
N VAL A 9 -88.41 -17.81 117.89
CA VAL A 9 -87.19 -18.49 118.37
C VAL A 9 -85.99 -18.29 117.41
N GLY A 10 -86.16 -17.45 116.37
CA GLY A 10 -85.11 -17.16 115.38
C GLY A 10 -84.93 -18.22 114.30
N TRP A 11 -85.86 -19.17 114.18
CA TRP A 11 -85.88 -20.21 113.15
C TRP A 11 -86.58 -19.73 111.88
N ASP A 12 -86.05 -18.67 111.26
CA ASP A 12 -86.54 -18.18 109.98
C ASP A 12 -85.98 -19.01 108.81
N ALA A 13 -86.63 -18.95 107.63
CA ALA A 13 -86.49 -19.93 106.54
C ALA A 13 -85.20 -19.82 105.69
N GLY A 14 -84.06 -19.49 106.32
CA GLY A 14 -82.73 -19.52 105.70
C GLY A 14 -82.05 -20.90 105.78
N PHE A 15 -80.93 -21.06 105.08
CA PHE A 15 -80.09 -22.27 105.15
C PHE A 15 -79.20 -22.36 106.40
N ALA A 16 -79.30 -21.40 107.32
CA ALA A 16 -78.54 -21.40 108.58
C ALA A 16 -79.14 -22.41 109.56
N ILE A 17 -78.28 -23.24 110.16
CA ILE A 17 -78.71 -24.19 111.19
C ILE A 17 -78.78 -23.46 112.55
N PRO A 18 -79.80 -23.68 113.38
CA PRO A 18 -79.79 -23.29 114.79
C PRO A 18 -78.70 -24.07 115.54
N VAL A 19 -77.49 -23.51 115.60
CA VAL A 19 -76.33 -24.18 116.19
C VAL A 19 -76.42 -24.19 117.72
N ALA A 20 -76.39 -25.38 118.32
CA ALA A 20 -76.70 -25.60 119.74
C ALA A 20 -75.56 -25.22 120.74
N ASN A 21 -74.37 -24.87 120.26
CA ASN A 21 -73.24 -24.36 121.05
C ASN A 21 -72.42 -23.34 120.26
N GLU A 22 -71.67 -22.47 120.96
CA GLU A 22 -70.87 -21.43 120.32
C GLU A 22 -69.71 -22.00 119.47
N GLU A 23 -69.15 -23.14 119.87
CA GLU A 23 -68.01 -23.78 119.19
C GLU A 23 -68.33 -24.18 117.74
N ASN A 24 -69.48 -24.83 117.51
CA ASN A 24 -69.88 -25.20 116.16
C ASN A 24 -70.25 -23.98 115.30
N LYS A 25 -70.64 -22.85 115.92
CA LYS A 25 -70.90 -21.60 115.20
C LYS A 25 -69.57 -20.96 114.75
N ALA A 26 -68.56 -20.96 115.61
CA ALA A 26 -67.20 -20.55 115.24
C ALA A 26 -66.64 -21.42 114.11
N LEU A 27 -66.88 -22.75 114.15
CA LEU A 27 -66.52 -23.66 113.06
C LEU A 27 -67.29 -23.39 111.76
N GLU A 28 -68.57 -23.00 111.81
CA GLU A 28 -69.31 -22.60 110.60
C GLU A 28 -68.77 -21.28 110.02
N GLU A 29 -68.49 -20.27 110.86
CA GLU A 29 -67.90 -19.00 110.43
C GLU A 29 -66.49 -19.20 109.84
N GLU A 30 -65.67 -20.08 110.44
CA GLU A 30 -64.38 -20.50 109.89
C GLU A 30 -64.53 -21.27 108.57
N LEU A 31 -65.48 -22.20 108.45
CA LEU A 31 -65.74 -22.95 107.23
C LEU A 31 -66.22 -22.03 106.09
N GLN A 32 -67.11 -21.08 106.37
CA GLN A 32 -67.52 -20.05 105.41
C GLN A 32 -66.36 -19.13 104.99
N LYS A 33 -65.46 -18.78 105.92
CA LYS A 33 -64.23 -18.03 105.62
C LYS A 33 -63.31 -18.85 104.71
N ASN A 34 -63.05 -20.11 105.05
CA ASN A 34 -62.20 -21.01 104.26
C ASN A 34 -62.78 -21.27 102.86
N GLN A 35 -64.11 -21.36 102.69
CA GLN A 35 -64.75 -21.40 101.37
C GLN A 35 -64.55 -20.11 100.57
N LYS A 36 -64.69 -18.93 101.20
CA LYS A 36 -64.42 -17.63 100.56
C LYS A 36 -62.95 -17.48 100.17
N GLU A 37 -62.03 -17.97 100.98
CA GLU A 37 -60.58 -17.98 100.67
C GLU A 37 -60.25 -18.98 99.56
N GLN A 38 -60.82 -20.19 99.57
CA GLN A 38 -60.70 -21.18 98.50
C GLN A 38 -61.17 -20.60 97.15
N LEU A 39 -62.36 -20.00 97.10
CA LEU A 39 -62.92 -19.40 95.87
C LEU A 39 -62.07 -18.21 95.39
N ASN A 40 -61.49 -17.42 96.30
CA ASN A 40 -60.54 -16.35 95.96
C ASN A 40 -59.20 -16.90 95.42
N LEU A 41 -58.70 -18.01 95.97
CA LEU A 41 -57.50 -18.69 95.50
C LEU A 41 -57.74 -19.36 94.13
N GLU A 42 -58.88 -20.00 93.93
CA GLU A 42 -59.26 -20.60 92.65
C GLU A 42 -59.39 -19.54 91.54
N ASN A 43 -60.01 -18.39 91.85
CA ASN A 43 -60.05 -17.24 90.95
C ASN A 43 -58.66 -16.67 90.62
N LYS A 44 -57.73 -16.65 91.58
CA LYS A 44 -56.31 -16.27 91.33
C LYS A 44 -55.60 -17.31 90.47
N ILE A 45 -55.80 -18.60 90.74
CA ILE A 45 -55.23 -19.72 89.98
C ILE A 45 -55.71 -19.68 88.53
N ASN A 46 -57.00 -19.44 88.28
CA ASN A 46 -57.53 -19.38 86.92
C ASN A 46 -57.00 -18.16 86.16
N LYS A 47 -56.99 -16.96 86.76
CA LYS A 47 -56.33 -15.78 86.17
C LYS A 47 -54.84 -16.03 85.86
N ASN A 48 -54.11 -16.73 86.73
CA ASN A 48 -52.73 -17.09 86.49
C ASN A 48 -52.57 -18.12 85.35
N LYS A 49 -53.48 -19.09 85.21
CA LYS A 49 -53.53 -20.00 84.05
C LYS A 49 -53.76 -19.22 82.75
N ASP A 50 -54.69 -18.27 82.74
CA ASP A 50 -54.99 -17.45 81.56
C ASP A 50 -53.77 -16.63 81.11
N VAL A 51 -53.06 -16.01 82.07
CA VAL A 51 -51.78 -15.31 81.82
C VAL A 51 -50.70 -16.27 81.32
N ILE A 52 -50.55 -17.46 81.91
CA ILE A 52 -49.58 -18.47 81.47
C ILE A 52 -49.90 -18.97 80.05
N ASN A 53 -51.17 -19.18 79.72
CA ASN A 53 -51.62 -19.59 78.40
C ASN A 53 -51.29 -18.50 77.36
N ALA A 54 -51.64 -17.24 77.65
CA ALA A 54 -51.35 -16.10 76.76
C ALA A 54 -49.84 -15.89 76.56
N LEU A 55 -49.03 -16.01 77.62
CA LEU A 55 -47.57 -15.92 77.52
C LEU A 55 -46.96 -17.11 76.76
N THR A 56 -47.53 -18.31 76.88
CA THR A 56 -47.09 -19.50 76.14
C THR A 56 -47.42 -19.38 74.66
N GLU A 57 -48.59 -18.86 74.29
CA GLU A 57 -48.95 -18.57 72.90
C GLU A 57 -48.09 -17.44 72.32
N HIS A 58 -47.86 -16.36 73.06
CA HIS A 58 -46.95 -15.30 72.64
C HIS A 58 -45.52 -15.83 72.44
N LEU A 59 -45.02 -16.68 73.33
CA LEU A 59 -43.71 -17.32 73.21
C LEU A 59 -43.62 -18.31 72.03
N ARG A 60 -44.71 -19.02 71.71
CA ARG A 60 -44.82 -19.83 70.47
C ARG A 60 -44.71 -18.94 69.24
N ASN A 61 -45.45 -17.82 69.21
CA ASN A 61 -45.45 -16.89 68.09
C ASN A 61 -44.07 -16.21 67.91
N LEU A 62 -43.43 -15.78 69.01
CA LEU A 62 -42.05 -15.27 68.97
C LEU A 62 -41.05 -16.29 68.41
N ARG A 63 -41.16 -17.58 68.78
CA ARG A 63 -40.32 -18.65 68.20
C ARG A 63 -40.57 -18.84 66.70
N GLN A 64 -41.81 -18.67 66.25
CA GLN A 64 -42.15 -18.71 64.84
C GLN A 64 -41.56 -17.52 64.07
N GLU A 65 -41.65 -16.29 64.61
CA GLU A 65 -41.01 -15.11 64.02
C GLU A 65 -39.48 -15.21 63.98
N VAL A 66 -38.84 -15.78 65.01
CA VAL A 66 -37.40 -16.09 65.00
C VAL A 66 -37.07 -17.12 63.91
N SER A 67 -37.93 -18.11 63.68
CA SER A 67 -37.74 -19.08 62.58
C SER A 67 -37.92 -18.44 61.20
N HIS A 68 -38.93 -17.58 61.02
CA HIS A 68 -39.18 -16.84 59.78
C HIS A 68 -38.05 -15.87 59.46
N THR A 69 -37.60 -15.08 60.43
CA THR A 69 -36.46 -14.15 60.25
C THR A 69 -35.14 -14.90 60.00
N GLN A 70 -34.89 -16.04 60.66
CA GLN A 70 -33.72 -16.86 60.36
C GLN A 70 -33.78 -17.47 58.95
N ALA A 71 -34.95 -17.87 58.47
CA ALA A 71 -35.14 -18.33 57.10
C ALA A 71 -34.92 -17.19 56.07
N LEU A 72 -35.39 -15.97 56.37
CA LEU A 72 -35.14 -14.78 55.57
C LEU A 72 -33.65 -14.44 55.50
N CYS A 73 -32.92 -14.48 56.61
CA CYS A 73 -31.46 -14.27 56.61
C CYS A 73 -30.75 -15.29 55.74
N LYS A 74 -31.10 -16.58 55.83
CA LYS A 74 -30.54 -17.64 54.96
C LYS A 74 -30.89 -17.49 53.48
N ALA A 75 -32.02 -16.85 53.16
CA ALA A 75 -32.34 -16.48 51.78
C ALA A 75 -31.45 -15.32 51.31
N ARG A 76 -31.28 -14.27 52.13
CA ARG A 76 -30.39 -13.14 51.82
C ARG A 76 -28.92 -13.54 51.70
N GLU A 77 -28.44 -14.45 52.54
CA GLU A 77 -27.09 -15.04 52.43
C GLU A 77 -26.90 -15.65 51.03
N LYS A 78 -27.79 -16.53 50.60
CA LYS A 78 -27.75 -17.15 49.26
C LYS A 78 -27.93 -16.16 48.11
N GLU A 79 -28.76 -15.13 48.28
CA GLU A 79 -28.85 -14.03 47.31
C GLU A 79 -27.50 -13.34 47.16
N THR A 80 -26.82 -12.97 48.26
CA THR A 80 -25.50 -12.33 48.20
C THR A 80 -24.40 -13.25 47.64
N GLU A 81 -24.44 -14.56 47.91
CA GLU A 81 -23.58 -15.55 47.25
C GLU A 81 -23.80 -15.56 45.73
N SER A 82 -25.07 -15.51 45.30
CA SER A 82 -25.41 -15.45 43.87
C SER A 82 -24.99 -14.13 43.21
N GLU A 83 -25.15 -12.99 43.87
CA GLU A 83 -24.68 -11.69 43.38
C GLU A 83 -23.15 -11.65 43.23
N VAL A 84 -22.41 -12.23 44.19
CA VAL A 84 -20.95 -12.36 44.10
C VAL A 84 -20.55 -13.25 42.93
N HIS A 85 -21.27 -14.35 42.69
CA HIS A 85 -21.04 -15.21 41.53
C HIS A 85 -21.35 -14.49 40.19
N PHE A 86 -22.48 -13.77 40.10
CA PHE A 86 -22.82 -12.98 38.91
C PHE A 86 -21.81 -11.85 38.66
N ARG A 87 -21.32 -11.18 39.71
CA ARG A 87 -20.24 -10.19 39.60
C ARG A 87 -18.95 -10.81 39.07
N ALA A 88 -18.53 -11.96 39.60
CA ALA A 88 -17.36 -12.67 39.12
C ALA A 88 -17.48 -13.14 37.65
N LEU A 89 -18.68 -13.50 37.18
CA LEU A 89 -18.94 -13.75 35.77
C LEU A 89 -18.84 -12.48 34.91
N ALA A 90 -19.45 -11.38 35.35
CA ALA A 90 -19.40 -10.09 34.65
C ALA A 90 -17.97 -9.53 34.57
N GLU A 91 -17.16 -9.70 35.63
CA GLU A 91 -15.74 -9.33 35.66
C GLU A 91 -14.90 -10.18 34.70
N ARG A 92 -15.17 -11.50 34.60
CA ARG A 92 -14.52 -12.39 33.61
C ARG A 92 -14.86 -12.01 32.17
N GLU A 93 -16.13 -11.76 31.87
CA GLU A 93 -16.55 -11.31 30.54
C GLU A 93 -15.98 -9.93 30.20
N THR A 94 -15.95 -9.00 31.16
CA THR A 94 -15.27 -7.71 31.01
C THR A 94 -13.76 -7.89 30.75
N GLY A 95 -13.13 -8.88 31.39
CA GLY A 95 -11.74 -9.28 31.13
C GLY A 95 -11.52 -9.81 29.71
N ARG A 96 -12.37 -10.73 29.25
CA ARG A 96 -12.35 -11.29 27.88
C ARG A 96 -12.54 -10.19 26.85
N LEU A 97 -13.56 -9.35 27.00
CA LEU A 97 -13.84 -8.24 26.08
C LEU A 97 -12.69 -7.21 26.05
N LYS A 98 -12.04 -6.92 27.19
CA LYS A 98 -10.81 -6.09 27.21
C LYS A 98 -9.67 -6.73 26.41
N GLN A 99 -9.46 -8.05 26.54
CA GLN A 99 -8.45 -8.74 25.75
C GLN A 99 -8.77 -8.69 24.24
N GLU A 100 -10.02 -8.94 23.85
CA GLU A 100 -10.48 -8.84 22.46
C GLU A 100 -10.32 -7.42 21.89
N VAL A 101 -10.66 -6.37 22.67
CA VAL A 101 -10.41 -4.98 22.28
C VAL A 101 -8.90 -4.73 22.06
N THR A 102 -8.02 -5.16 22.97
CA THR A 102 -6.56 -4.97 22.76
C THR A 102 -6.02 -5.75 21.57
N GLN A 103 -6.60 -6.91 21.22
CA GLN A 103 -6.25 -7.64 20.01
C GLN A 103 -6.70 -6.87 18.75
N LEU A 104 -7.93 -6.36 18.73
CA LEU A 104 -8.48 -5.55 17.63
C LEU A 104 -7.72 -4.22 17.46
N GLU A 105 -7.33 -3.55 18.54
CA GLU A 105 -6.47 -2.35 18.49
C GLU A 105 -5.10 -2.66 17.87
N ASN A 106 -4.50 -3.80 18.20
CA ASN A 106 -3.21 -4.20 17.64
C ASN A 106 -3.35 -4.62 16.17
N GLN A 107 -4.45 -5.28 15.79
CA GLN A 107 -4.77 -5.53 14.39
C GLN A 107 -4.94 -4.20 13.62
N LEU A 108 -5.68 -3.24 14.16
CA LEU A 108 -5.83 -1.89 13.58
C LEU A 108 -4.49 -1.16 13.41
N LYS A 109 -3.58 -1.24 14.39
CA LYS A 109 -2.21 -0.70 14.26
C LYS A 109 -1.47 -1.32 13.08
N THR A 110 -1.43 -2.66 12.99
CA THR A 110 -0.76 -3.34 11.85
C THR A 110 -1.44 -3.09 10.50
N LEU A 111 -2.77 -2.86 10.46
CA LEU A 111 -3.48 -2.47 9.26
C LEU A 111 -3.14 -1.03 8.85
N ASN A 112 -3.01 -0.11 9.81
CA ASN A 112 -2.60 1.27 9.54
C ASN A 112 -1.14 1.36 9.10
N GLU A 113 -0.25 0.54 9.66
CA GLU A 113 1.14 0.38 9.18
C GLU A 113 1.20 -0.14 7.74
N LYS A 114 0.40 -1.17 7.41
CA LYS A 114 0.26 -1.69 6.03
C LYS A 114 -0.32 -0.64 5.08
N LYS A 115 -1.33 0.12 5.51
CA LYS A 115 -1.91 1.25 4.76
C LYS A 115 -0.83 2.29 4.46
N ASN A 116 -0.12 2.77 5.48
CA ASN A 116 0.95 3.76 5.32
C ASN A 116 2.06 3.24 4.39
N MET A 117 2.41 1.96 4.46
CA MET A 117 3.36 1.33 3.53
C MET A 117 2.83 1.29 2.09
N GLN A 118 1.55 0.98 1.88
CA GLN A 118 0.92 1.02 0.56
C GLN A 118 0.82 2.45 0.00
N GLU A 119 0.44 3.44 0.81
CA GLU A 119 0.40 4.86 0.42
C GLU A 119 1.80 5.37 0.02
N ASN A 120 2.84 5.03 0.78
CA ASN A 120 4.23 5.33 0.41
C ASN A 120 4.68 4.63 -0.89
N ASN A 121 4.21 3.41 -1.16
CA ASN A 121 4.52 2.70 -2.40
C ASN A 121 3.76 3.29 -3.60
N ILE A 122 2.50 3.68 -3.42
CA ILE A 122 1.70 4.39 -4.42
C ILE A 122 2.32 5.75 -4.74
N PHE A 123 2.78 6.51 -3.73
CA PHE A 123 3.48 7.78 -3.94
C PHE A 123 4.75 7.59 -4.78
N LYS A 124 5.61 6.62 -4.44
CA LYS A 124 6.81 6.28 -5.22
C LYS A 124 6.50 5.80 -6.64
N ALA A 125 5.42 5.05 -6.83
CA ALA A 125 4.97 4.63 -8.15
C ALA A 125 4.46 5.81 -8.99
N THR A 126 3.74 6.74 -8.36
CA THR A 126 3.23 7.98 -9.00
C THR A 126 4.40 8.88 -9.42
N GLN A 127 5.38 9.09 -8.53
CA GLN A 127 6.59 9.85 -8.86
C GLN A 127 7.32 9.24 -10.08
N LYS A 128 7.54 7.93 -10.10
CA LYS A 128 8.15 7.24 -11.26
C LYS A 128 7.32 7.34 -12.54
N LEU A 129 6.00 7.36 -12.42
CA LEU A 129 5.08 7.52 -13.55
C LEU A 129 5.19 8.94 -14.12
N ASP A 130 5.33 9.95 -13.27
CA ASP A 130 5.52 11.35 -13.70
C ASP A 130 6.95 11.64 -14.22
N GLU A 131 7.97 10.96 -13.68
CA GLU A 131 9.33 10.89 -14.26
C GLU A 131 9.27 10.30 -15.69
N LEU A 132 8.58 9.17 -15.88
CA LEU A 132 8.41 8.53 -17.19
C LEU A 132 7.55 9.36 -18.17
N LYS A 133 6.52 10.09 -17.70
CA LYS A 133 5.79 11.07 -18.54
C LYS A 133 6.72 12.18 -19.00
N SER A 134 7.54 12.71 -18.10
CA SER A 134 8.47 13.80 -18.39
C SER A 134 9.51 13.38 -19.42
N GLN A 135 10.04 12.15 -19.29
CA GLN A 135 10.90 11.54 -20.30
C GLN A 135 10.16 11.35 -21.63
N LEU A 136 8.97 10.74 -21.64
CA LEU A 136 8.19 10.51 -22.86
C LEU A 136 7.87 11.81 -23.62
N ASN A 137 7.56 12.90 -22.91
CA ASN A 137 7.33 14.21 -23.51
C ASN A 137 8.63 14.79 -24.13
N TRP A 138 9.79 14.53 -23.53
CA TRP A 138 11.08 14.95 -24.06
C TRP A 138 11.50 14.11 -25.28
N ASP A 139 11.27 12.79 -25.22
CA ASP A 139 11.48 11.86 -26.34
C ASP A 139 10.56 12.19 -27.52
N GLN A 140 9.29 12.55 -27.26
CA GLN A 140 8.35 13.02 -28.28
C GLN A 140 8.83 14.34 -28.92
N GLN A 141 9.19 15.35 -28.12
CA GLN A 141 9.66 16.63 -28.66
C GLN A 141 10.94 16.45 -29.48
N THR A 142 11.87 15.61 -29.01
CA THR A 142 13.09 15.26 -29.75
C THR A 142 12.77 14.57 -31.08
N LEU A 143 11.74 13.72 -31.13
CA LEU A 143 11.29 13.09 -32.37
C LEU A 143 10.65 14.11 -33.33
N GLU A 144 9.85 15.05 -32.82
CA GLU A 144 9.25 16.14 -33.62
C GLU A 144 10.34 17.06 -34.22
N ASP A 145 11.36 17.43 -33.43
CA ASP A 145 12.52 18.20 -33.89
C ASP A 145 13.30 17.44 -34.97
N TRP A 146 13.54 16.13 -34.80
CA TRP A 146 14.19 15.29 -35.82
C TRP A 146 13.38 15.14 -37.11
N LEU A 147 12.05 15.11 -37.02
CA LEU A 147 11.18 15.05 -38.20
C LEU A 147 11.16 16.39 -38.96
N GLN A 148 11.21 17.53 -38.27
CA GLN A 148 11.36 18.86 -38.90
C GLN A 148 12.73 18.99 -39.57
N GLU A 149 13.81 18.62 -38.88
CA GLU A 149 15.18 18.65 -39.42
C GLU A 149 15.37 17.68 -40.61
N SER A 150 14.64 16.56 -40.65
CA SER A 150 14.57 15.69 -41.83
C SER A 150 13.81 16.35 -42.98
N ALA A 151 12.64 16.93 -42.71
CA ALA A 151 11.84 17.61 -43.72
C ALA A 151 12.59 18.79 -44.37
N HIS A 152 13.32 19.60 -43.58
CA HIS A 152 14.15 20.67 -44.12
C HIS A 152 15.31 20.16 -44.98
N LYS A 153 15.88 18.98 -44.68
CA LYS A 153 16.89 18.34 -45.55
C LYS A 153 16.28 17.80 -46.84
N ASP A 154 15.05 17.32 -46.81
CA ASP A 154 14.31 16.94 -48.03
C ASP A 154 13.95 18.18 -48.87
N GLU A 155 13.61 19.32 -48.24
CA GLU A 155 13.42 20.62 -48.91
C GLU A 155 14.72 21.16 -49.54
N ASP A 156 15.83 21.15 -48.80
CA ASP A 156 17.15 21.59 -49.29
C ASP A 156 17.66 20.69 -50.42
N THR A 157 17.53 19.36 -50.32
CA THR A 157 17.93 18.46 -51.41
C THR A 157 17.03 18.61 -52.63
N MET A 158 15.72 18.86 -52.47
CA MET A 158 14.85 19.26 -53.58
C MET A 158 15.27 20.60 -54.22
N ALA A 159 15.70 21.58 -53.42
CA ALA A 159 16.23 22.85 -53.92
C ALA A 159 17.55 22.66 -54.69
N ILE A 160 18.48 21.85 -54.17
CA ILE A 160 19.74 21.49 -54.85
C ILE A 160 19.45 20.77 -56.18
N ILE A 161 18.53 19.80 -56.20
CA ILE A 161 18.11 19.08 -57.42
C ILE A 161 17.47 20.05 -58.43
N LYS A 162 16.73 21.06 -57.96
CA LYS A 162 16.14 22.10 -58.82
C LYS A 162 17.22 23.01 -59.43
N TYR A 163 18.19 23.47 -58.64
CA TYR A 163 19.31 24.27 -59.16
C TYR A 163 20.19 23.46 -60.12
N ALA A 164 20.54 22.21 -59.79
CA ALA A 164 21.30 21.33 -60.68
C ALA A 164 20.62 21.15 -62.05
N LYS A 165 19.29 21.00 -62.10
CA LYS A 165 18.52 20.93 -63.36
C LYS A 165 18.51 22.26 -64.13
N GLN A 166 18.55 23.40 -63.42
CA GLN A 166 18.70 24.72 -64.06
C GLN A 166 20.11 24.89 -64.63
N ASP A 167 21.15 24.51 -63.89
CA ASP A 167 22.54 24.53 -64.36
C ASP A 167 22.77 23.59 -65.54
N GLU A 168 22.23 22.35 -65.52
CA GLU A 168 22.22 21.46 -66.68
C GLU A 168 21.55 22.10 -67.92
N SER A 169 20.51 22.90 -67.74
CA SER A 169 19.86 23.62 -68.85
C SER A 169 20.73 24.76 -69.37
N LYS A 170 21.41 25.49 -68.47
CA LYS A 170 22.30 26.59 -68.83
C LYS A 170 23.60 26.09 -69.47
N ILE A 171 24.15 24.98 -69.00
CA ILE A 171 25.30 24.29 -69.61
C ILE A 171 24.96 23.88 -71.04
N ARG A 172 23.79 23.27 -71.28
CA ARG A 172 23.34 22.91 -72.63
C ARG A 172 23.20 24.13 -73.55
N GLU A 173 22.64 25.23 -73.05
CA GLU A 173 22.54 26.50 -73.81
C GLU A 173 23.93 27.08 -74.15
N LEU A 174 24.85 27.10 -73.17
CA LEU A 174 26.21 27.61 -73.35
C LEU A 174 27.03 26.76 -74.31
N THR A 175 26.97 25.43 -74.20
CA THR A 175 27.62 24.51 -75.16
C THR A 175 27.12 24.74 -76.58
N LEU A 176 25.80 24.86 -76.78
CA LEU A 176 25.21 25.12 -78.10
C LEU A 176 25.63 26.51 -78.66
N ASN A 177 25.84 27.50 -77.80
CA ASN A 177 26.38 28.81 -78.21
C ASN A 177 27.90 28.74 -78.51
N ILE A 178 28.67 27.92 -77.81
CA ILE A 178 30.10 27.65 -78.14
C ILE A 178 30.20 26.92 -79.49
N GLU A 179 29.32 25.96 -79.78
CA GLU A 179 29.24 25.28 -81.08
C GLU A 179 28.95 26.29 -82.21
N LYS A 180 27.99 27.20 -82.04
CA LYS A 180 27.72 28.29 -83.02
C LYS A 180 28.95 29.18 -83.22
N LEU A 181 29.53 29.72 -82.15
CA LEU A 181 30.66 30.65 -82.23
C LEU A 181 31.91 30.00 -82.81
N THR A 182 32.16 28.71 -82.54
CA THR A 182 33.26 27.97 -83.19
C THR A 182 32.97 27.67 -84.66
N LEU A 183 31.72 27.46 -85.06
CA LEU A 183 31.33 27.32 -86.47
C LEU A 183 31.53 28.66 -87.22
N GLU A 184 31.08 29.79 -86.65
CA GLU A 184 31.33 31.15 -87.17
C GLU A 184 32.83 31.48 -87.25
N ALA A 185 33.62 31.14 -86.24
CA ALA A 185 35.06 31.34 -86.25
C ALA A 185 35.76 30.51 -87.34
N ASN A 186 35.32 29.26 -87.56
CA ASN A 186 35.81 28.43 -88.66
C ASN A 186 35.40 28.97 -90.03
N GLN A 187 34.22 29.61 -90.17
CA GLN A 187 33.83 30.31 -91.40
C GLN A 187 34.72 31.53 -91.65
N LYS A 188 34.93 32.38 -90.63
CA LYS A 188 35.81 33.56 -90.75
C LYS A 188 37.27 33.18 -91.05
N ARG A 189 37.78 32.08 -90.50
CA ARG A 189 39.12 31.58 -90.87
C ARG A 189 39.17 31.19 -92.35
N LYS A 190 38.18 30.46 -92.88
CA LYS A 190 38.15 30.11 -94.32
C LYS A 190 38.16 31.33 -95.24
N VAL A 191 37.46 32.41 -94.86
CA VAL A 191 37.48 33.68 -95.62
C VAL A 191 38.88 34.32 -95.57
N LEU A 192 39.51 34.36 -94.39
CA LEU A 192 40.89 34.84 -94.25
C LEU A 192 41.88 33.99 -95.05
N ASP A 193 41.72 32.66 -95.06
CA ASP A 193 42.56 31.74 -95.83
C ASP A 193 42.46 32.05 -97.35
N SER A 194 41.26 32.35 -97.88
CA SER A 194 41.10 32.78 -99.28
C SER A 194 41.74 34.15 -99.57
N GLU A 195 41.51 35.16 -98.73
CA GLU A 195 42.12 36.51 -98.88
C GLU A 195 43.66 36.45 -98.86
N VAL A 196 44.23 35.57 -98.03
CA VAL A 196 45.68 35.28 -98.02
C VAL A 196 46.13 34.63 -99.33
N THR A 197 45.36 33.70 -99.92
CA THR A 197 45.72 33.16 -101.25
C THR A 197 45.61 34.17 -102.39
N GLU A 198 44.62 35.08 -102.36
CA GLU A 198 44.48 36.14 -103.37
C GLU A 198 45.61 37.19 -103.25
N THR A 199 45.95 37.63 -102.04
CA THR A 199 47.08 38.54 -101.83
C THR A 199 48.43 37.91 -102.18
N VAL A 200 48.66 36.63 -101.89
CA VAL A 200 49.90 35.91 -102.30
C VAL A 200 49.98 35.74 -103.83
N THR A 201 48.87 35.44 -104.51
CA THR A 201 48.89 35.34 -105.98
C THR A 201 49.08 36.69 -106.66
N ALA A 202 48.54 37.78 -106.09
CA ALA A 202 48.84 39.15 -106.52
C ALA A 202 50.31 39.52 -106.30
N GLN A 203 50.91 39.13 -105.18
CA GLN A 203 52.35 39.33 -104.90
C GLN A 203 53.23 38.62 -105.95
N VAL A 204 52.94 37.35 -106.26
CA VAL A 204 53.65 36.58 -107.30
C VAL A 204 53.50 37.21 -108.69
N ALA A 205 52.34 37.78 -109.01
CA ALA A 205 52.14 38.52 -110.26
C ALA A 205 53.02 39.80 -110.33
N LEU A 206 53.11 40.56 -109.23
CA LEU A 206 53.98 41.72 -109.13
C LEU A 206 55.47 41.34 -109.29
N ASP A 207 55.93 40.33 -108.56
CA ASP A 207 57.30 39.82 -108.66
C ASP A 207 57.63 39.37 -110.09
N LYS A 208 56.67 38.73 -110.79
CA LYS A 208 56.83 38.35 -112.20
C LYS A 208 56.94 39.56 -113.13
N THR A 209 56.18 40.65 -112.89
CA THR A 209 56.37 41.89 -113.66
C THR A 209 57.72 42.54 -113.38
N ALA A 210 58.24 42.46 -112.15
CA ALA A 210 59.57 42.96 -111.80
C ALA A 210 60.70 42.19 -112.51
N GLU A 211 60.58 40.85 -112.64
CA GLU A 211 61.50 40.06 -113.48
C GLU A 211 61.47 40.52 -114.94
N SER A 212 60.29 40.76 -115.53
CA SER A 212 60.16 41.26 -116.90
C SER A 212 60.73 42.67 -117.09
N PHE A 213 60.61 43.56 -116.09
CA PHE A 213 61.30 44.85 -116.11
C PHE A 213 62.83 44.69 -116.04
N GLY A 214 63.33 43.70 -115.29
CA GLY A 214 64.75 43.34 -115.27
C GLY A 214 65.24 42.89 -116.66
N GLN A 215 64.51 41.99 -117.31
CA GLN A 215 64.81 41.50 -118.66
C GLN A 215 64.87 42.63 -119.69
N ALA A 216 63.84 43.49 -119.73
CA ALA A 216 63.80 44.66 -120.61
C ALA A 216 64.96 45.66 -120.34
N HIS A 217 65.43 45.75 -119.09
CA HIS A 217 66.60 46.57 -118.76
C HIS A 217 67.91 45.97 -119.28
N THR A 218 68.08 44.64 -119.23
CA THR A 218 69.25 43.97 -119.80
C THR A 218 69.29 44.09 -121.33
N GLU A 219 68.17 43.86 -122.03
CA GLU A 219 68.05 44.03 -123.49
C GLU A 219 68.44 45.45 -123.93
N ARG A 220 68.00 46.46 -123.18
CA ARG A 220 68.40 47.87 -123.38
C ARG A 220 69.91 48.09 -123.27
N GLN A 221 70.60 47.41 -122.35
CA GLN A 221 72.06 47.54 -122.19
C GLN A 221 72.84 46.82 -123.28
N GLU A 222 72.32 45.70 -123.82
CA GLU A 222 72.90 45.07 -125.01
C GLU A 222 72.76 45.97 -126.24
N MET A 223 71.60 46.61 -126.44
CA MET A 223 71.40 47.56 -127.55
C MET A 223 72.35 48.77 -127.47
N ILE A 224 72.59 49.31 -126.27
CA ILE A 224 73.57 50.39 -126.03
C ILE A 224 74.99 49.92 -126.39
N SER A 225 75.34 48.67 -126.08
CA SER A 225 76.65 48.07 -126.36
C SER A 225 76.85 47.88 -127.87
N GLN A 226 75.83 47.42 -128.60
CA GLN A 226 75.85 47.36 -130.06
C GLN A 226 76.03 48.76 -130.68
N TRP A 227 75.35 49.78 -130.14
CA TRP A 227 75.46 51.17 -130.62
C TRP A 227 76.87 51.77 -130.43
N HIS A 228 77.61 51.35 -129.39
CA HIS A 228 79.01 51.76 -129.18
C HIS A 228 79.95 51.20 -130.27
N SER A 229 79.70 49.99 -130.79
CA SER A 229 80.54 49.37 -131.83
C SER A 229 80.54 50.17 -133.16
N PHE A 230 79.42 50.80 -133.50
CA PHE A 230 79.26 51.55 -134.75
C PHE A 230 79.99 52.91 -134.71
N LYS A 231 80.24 53.45 -133.51
CA LYS A 231 80.75 54.81 -133.29
C LYS A 231 82.26 54.98 -133.56
N LEU A 232 83.02 53.88 -133.63
CA LEU A 232 84.47 53.93 -133.77
C LEU A 232 84.97 54.09 -135.23
N LYS A 233 84.06 54.06 -136.22
CA LYS A 233 84.41 54.00 -137.65
C LYS A 233 84.40 55.36 -138.38
N THR A 234 84.17 56.47 -137.68
CA THR A 234 83.99 57.82 -138.27
C THR A 234 84.89 58.91 -137.69
N SER A 235 85.85 58.59 -136.81
CA SER A 235 86.87 59.54 -136.32
C SER A 235 88.06 59.71 -137.27
N LEU A 236 88.14 58.95 -138.36
CA LEU A 236 89.19 59.00 -139.39
C LEU A 236 89.03 60.18 -140.38
N ASN A 237 88.62 61.37 -139.92
CA ASN A 237 88.43 62.52 -140.82
C ASN A 237 88.64 63.90 -140.17
N ARG A 238 89.77 64.08 -139.47
CA ARG A 238 90.35 65.41 -139.14
C ARG A 238 91.77 65.57 -139.70
N GLN A 239 92.02 64.99 -140.86
CA GLN A 239 93.35 64.92 -141.49
C GLN A 239 93.56 65.91 -142.64
N LEU A 240 92.63 66.88 -142.79
CA LEU A 240 92.67 67.94 -143.82
C LEU A 240 92.74 69.38 -143.28
N ILE A 241 93.02 69.57 -141.97
CA ILE A 241 93.58 70.84 -141.48
C ILE A 241 95.11 70.75 -141.67
N ARG A 242 95.52 70.69 -142.94
CA ARG A 242 96.91 70.59 -143.38
C ARG A 242 97.47 71.94 -143.81
N GLU A 243 98.81 72.01 -143.83
CA GLU A 243 99.66 72.78 -144.77
C GLU A 243 99.52 74.32 -144.83
N LYS A 244 98.39 74.95 -144.52
CA LYS A 244 98.20 76.42 -144.60
C LYS A 244 99.09 77.26 -143.66
N ASN A 245 99.77 76.64 -142.69
CA ASN A 245 100.68 77.35 -141.79
C ASN A 245 102.16 77.30 -142.21
N TYR A 246 102.55 76.56 -143.26
CA TYR A 246 103.96 76.53 -143.69
C TYR A 246 104.36 77.72 -144.60
N LEU A 247 103.39 78.46 -145.16
CA LEU A 247 103.61 79.70 -145.91
C LEU A 247 103.28 80.98 -145.15
N LEU A 248 102.66 80.88 -143.96
CA LEU A 248 102.53 82.00 -143.00
C LEU A 248 103.86 82.41 -142.34
N LYS A 249 105.00 81.98 -142.91
CA LYS A 249 106.35 82.14 -142.36
C LYS A 249 107.30 83.01 -143.20
N GLU A 250 106.93 83.38 -144.43
CA GLU A 250 107.73 84.26 -145.31
C GLU A 250 106.90 85.30 -146.13
N ARG A 251 105.59 85.37 -145.91
CA ARG A 251 104.74 86.40 -146.54
C ARG A 251 103.70 87.02 -145.60
N LYS A 252 104.06 87.13 -144.32
CA LYS A 252 103.65 88.27 -143.49
C LYS A 252 104.43 89.55 -143.87
N ASP A 253 105.37 89.41 -144.80
CA ASP A 253 106.49 90.33 -145.05
C ASP A 253 106.36 91.13 -146.36
N PHE A 254 105.20 91.06 -147.04
CA PHE A 254 104.96 91.83 -148.28
C PHE A 254 103.49 92.08 -148.64
N MET A 255 102.54 91.23 -148.24
CA MET A 255 101.15 91.67 -148.08
C MET A 255 100.93 91.92 -146.58
N GLU A 256 100.33 93.03 -146.14
CA GLU A 256 99.88 94.20 -146.91
C GLU A 256 100.93 95.32 -146.94
N ARG A 257 101.41 95.65 -148.15
CA ARG A 257 102.33 96.78 -148.44
C ARG A 257 102.08 97.25 -149.88
N GLU A 258 100.88 97.66 -150.24
CA GLU A 258 99.80 98.25 -149.43
C GLU A 258 98.48 97.45 -149.70
N ILE A 259 97.23 97.83 -149.37
CA ILE A 259 96.55 99.13 -149.45
C ILE A 259 96.68 99.75 -150.89
N GLU A 260 95.65 100.46 -151.35
CA GLU A 260 95.61 101.32 -152.55
C GLU A 260 96.29 100.83 -153.85
N ASN A 261 95.57 100.03 -154.66
CA ASN A 261 95.57 99.96 -156.15
C ASN A 261 94.74 98.71 -156.59
N ASN A 262 93.41 98.66 -156.46
CA ASN A 262 92.40 99.59 -156.98
C ASN A 262 92.45 99.79 -158.52
N LYS A 263 92.38 98.67 -159.26
CA LYS A 263 91.85 98.49 -160.64
C LYS A 263 91.80 97.00 -160.98
N GLU A 264 90.85 96.45 -161.74
CA GLU A 264 89.56 96.94 -162.30
C GLU A 264 88.69 95.66 -162.52
N LEU A 265 87.35 95.57 -162.59
CA LEU A 265 86.30 96.44 -163.14
C LEU A 265 86.28 96.61 -164.68
N GLU A 266 87.22 95.98 -165.39
CA GLU A 266 87.17 95.80 -166.86
C GLU A 266 87.53 94.34 -167.21
N ARG A 267 86.85 93.62 -168.11
CA ARG A 267 85.72 94.02 -168.97
C ARG A 267 84.76 92.89 -169.40
N ILE A 268 85.06 91.61 -169.12
CA ILE A 268 84.46 90.48 -169.87
C ILE A 268 83.03 90.09 -169.44
N ILE A 269 82.40 90.89 -168.56
CA ILE A 269 80.95 91.14 -168.61
C ILE A 269 80.65 92.01 -169.86
N SER A 270 80.95 91.43 -171.04
CA SER A 270 80.76 91.94 -172.41
C SER A 270 80.42 90.82 -173.42
N ALA A 271 80.38 89.56 -172.95
CA ALA A 271 80.00 88.37 -173.71
C ALA A 271 79.45 87.24 -172.81
N ALA A 272 78.61 87.44 -171.79
CA ALA A 272 77.42 88.30 -171.71
C ALA A 272 76.46 88.19 -172.92
N GLU A 273 75.18 87.98 -172.64
CA GLU A 273 74.04 88.54 -173.40
C GLU A 273 73.93 88.18 -174.90
N ARG A 274 74.72 87.24 -175.41
CA ARG A 274 74.78 86.84 -176.84
C ARG A 274 74.68 85.34 -177.13
N GLN A 275 74.04 84.58 -176.25
CA GLN A 275 73.22 83.43 -176.68
C GLN A 275 71.82 83.50 -176.03
N VAL A 276 71.11 84.61 -176.28
CA VAL A 276 70.18 84.79 -177.43
C VAL A 276 68.79 84.24 -177.06
N LEU A 277 67.82 85.12 -176.87
CA LEU A 277 66.97 85.61 -177.97
C LEU A 277 66.32 84.47 -178.82
N ARG A 278 65.68 83.51 -178.14
CA ARG A 278 64.40 82.88 -178.56
C ARG A 278 63.70 82.22 -177.35
N LEU A 279 63.46 82.97 -176.27
CA LEU A 279 62.48 84.06 -176.07
C LEU A 279 61.16 83.54 -175.51
N ARG A 280 60.88 83.91 -174.25
CA ARG A 280 59.51 83.96 -173.70
C ARG A 280 58.82 85.28 -174.07
N GLN A 281 59.03 85.71 -175.32
CA GLN A 281 58.63 87.03 -175.85
C GLN A 281 58.40 87.03 -177.38
N GLN A 282 58.23 85.84 -177.96
CA GLN A 282 57.50 85.64 -179.21
C GLN A 282 56.50 84.51 -178.96
N LEU A 283 55.23 84.78 -179.30
CA LEU A 283 54.09 83.87 -179.36
C LEU A 283 53.71 83.09 -178.09
N GLN A 284 52.52 83.17 -177.50
CA GLN A 284 51.41 84.15 -177.55
C GLN A 284 50.79 84.58 -178.90
N GLU A 285 50.96 83.77 -179.94
CA GLU A 285 50.07 83.60 -181.10
C GLU A 285 50.00 82.07 -181.33
N GLU A 286 49.00 81.57 -182.04
CA GLU A 286 48.75 80.12 -182.21
C GLU A 286 48.69 79.35 -180.88
N GLU A 287 47.80 79.73 -179.97
CA GLU A 287 46.35 79.42 -180.02
C GLU A 287 46.02 77.92 -180.04
N ARG A 288 45.03 77.55 -179.20
CA ARG A 288 44.06 76.44 -179.38
C ARG A 288 44.61 75.02 -179.57
N ASN A 289 45.93 74.84 -179.59
CA ASN A 289 46.58 73.58 -179.27
C ASN A 289 46.77 73.42 -177.75
N GLN A 290 46.36 72.24 -177.27
CA GLN A 290 46.98 71.37 -176.26
C GLN A 290 48.07 71.95 -175.31
N ARG A 291 48.09 71.67 -173.98
CA ARG A 291 47.23 70.80 -173.13
C ARG A 291 47.50 71.05 -171.61
N ARG A 292 46.41 71.22 -170.83
CA ARG A 292 46.20 70.92 -169.38
C ARG A 292 47.08 71.58 -168.29
N LEU A 293 46.41 72.10 -167.24
CA LEU A 293 46.95 72.58 -165.95
C LEU A 293 45.92 72.38 -164.81
N GLN A 294 46.43 71.98 -163.62
CA GLN A 294 46.07 72.32 -162.21
C GLN A 294 44.62 72.31 -161.67
N ASP A 295 44.31 71.98 -160.39
CA ASP A 295 44.89 71.19 -159.24
C ASP A 295 43.72 71.03 -158.18
N GLU A 296 43.76 70.79 -156.84
CA GLU A 296 44.77 70.64 -155.76
C GLU A 296 44.14 69.98 -154.47
N VAL A 297 44.95 69.72 -153.41
CA VAL A 297 44.62 69.59 -151.95
C VAL A 297 43.83 68.37 -151.35
N ASN A 298 44.56 67.59 -150.51
CA ASN A 298 44.17 66.73 -149.33
C ASN A 298 43.37 65.40 -149.48
N LEU A 299 43.64 64.27 -148.77
CA LEU A 299 44.73 63.79 -147.85
C LEU A 299 44.83 62.20 -147.81
N PRO A 300 45.98 61.54 -147.47
CA PRO A 300 46.36 60.09 -147.69
C PRO A 300 46.62 59.25 -146.37
N GLU A 301 47.14 57.99 -146.20
CA GLU A 301 47.47 56.65 -146.86
C GLU A 301 48.09 55.70 -145.73
N LEU A 302 48.51 54.40 -145.74
CA LEU A 302 48.37 53.09 -146.48
C LEU A 302 48.92 51.88 -145.58
N PRO A 303 48.76 50.55 -145.92
CA PRO A 303 48.99 49.38 -144.99
C PRO A 303 49.81 48.12 -145.49
N ASN A 304 49.96 47.08 -144.62
CA ASN A 304 49.90 45.58 -144.87
C ASN A 304 51.14 44.68 -145.29
N THR A 305 51.07 43.36 -144.95
CA THR A 305 51.87 42.12 -145.37
C THR A 305 53.31 41.88 -144.82
N GLY A 306 53.93 40.66 -144.80
CA GLY A 306 53.49 39.24 -145.00
C GLY A 306 54.63 38.17 -145.22
N VAL A 307 54.30 36.85 -145.23
CA VAL A 307 55.04 35.65 -145.79
C VAL A 307 55.97 34.80 -144.83
N VAL A 308 56.68 33.73 -145.30
CA VAL A 308 56.64 32.31 -144.77
C VAL A 308 57.84 31.37 -145.18
N LYS A 309 57.79 30.01 -144.95
CA LYS A 309 58.68 28.83 -145.37
C LYS A 309 59.83 28.35 -144.41
N GLU A 310 60.43 27.12 -144.46
CA GLU A 310 60.07 25.70 -144.82
C GLU A 310 61.17 24.65 -144.39
N ALA A 311 60.80 23.36 -144.28
CA ALA A 311 61.53 22.04 -144.45
C ALA A 311 63.06 21.74 -144.17
N THR A 312 63.27 20.65 -143.38
CA THR A 312 64.21 19.46 -143.38
C THR A 312 65.45 19.28 -144.32
N LEU A 313 66.28 18.24 -144.01
CA LEU A 313 67.30 17.48 -144.83
C LEU A 313 68.80 17.88 -144.67
N HIS A 314 69.83 17.04 -144.88
CA HIS A 314 70.02 15.56 -144.92
C HIS A 314 71.54 15.19 -144.76
N ASN A 315 71.88 13.89 -144.84
CA ASN A 315 73.24 13.31 -144.86
C ASN A 315 74.11 13.68 -146.08
N ALA A 316 75.33 13.13 -146.05
CA ALA A 316 76.10 12.56 -147.16
C ALA A 316 77.21 13.42 -147.79
N ALA A 317 78.41 13.19 -147.26
CA ALA A 317 79.64 12.83 -147.97
C ALA A 317 79.63 12.84 -149.52
N LEU A 318 80.75 13.28 -150.11
CA LEU A 318 81.71 12.39 -150.81
C LEU A 318 82.90 13.16 -151.40
N LYS A 319 84.04 12.47 -151.51
CA LYS A 319 85.10 12.69 -152.53
C LYS A 319 85.88 14.03 -152.40
N GLU A 320 86.96 14.30 -153.13
CA GLU A 320 87.47 13.68 -154.37
C GLU A 320 89.01 13.78 -154.53
N LYS A 321 89.54 13.06 -155.53
CA LYS A 321 90.86 13.16 -156.20
C LYS A 321 92.01 12.37 -155.53
N LEU A 322 92.59 11.38 -156.23
CA LEU A 322 93.48 11.41 -157.43
C LEU A 322 94.86 12.01 -157.07
N GLY A 323 95.98 11.54 -157.63
CA GLY A 323 96.17 10.58 -158.73
C GLY A 323 97.23 11.11 -159.73
N MET A 324 97.60 10.31 -160.75
CA MET A 324 98.69 10.59 -161.73
C MET A 324 100.12 10.40 -161.13
N VAL A 325 101.21 10.16 -161.88
CA VAL A 325 101.45 10.35 -163.34
C VAL A 325 102.39 9.27 -163.95
N THR A 326 102.14 8.89 -165.22
CA THR A 326 103.07 8.41 -166.28
C THR A 326 103.76 7.03 -166.30
N GLU A 327 104.04 6.61 -167.54
CA GLU A 327 104.73 5.43 -168.09
C GLU A 327 106.29 5.54 -167.96
N VAL A 328 107.18 4.65 -168.41
CA VAL A 328 107.18 3.52 -169.40
C VAL A 328 108.17 2.43 -168.88
N VAL A 329 108.08 1.12 -169.20
CA VAL A 329 108.74 0.40 -170.33
C VAL A 329 108.46 -1.12 -170.22
N LEU A 330 108.08 -1.75 -171.35
CA LEU A 330 108.07 -3.20 -171.72
C LEU A 330 107.26 -4.25 -170.91
N ASP A 331 106.18 -4.69 -171.56
CA ASP A 331 105.68 -6.06 -171.78
C ASP A 331 105.68 -7.09 -170.62
N GLY A 332 104.48 -7.54 -170.24
CA GLY A 332 104.30 -8.57 -169.21
C GLY A 332 103.11 -9.50 -169.42
N GLU A 333 103.36 -10.72 -169.89
CA GLU A 333 102.44 -11.85 -169.74
C GLU A 333 102.60 -12.55 -168.37
N GLU A 334 103.80 -12.50 -167.77
CA GLU A 334 104.11 -13.24 -166.53
C GLU A 334 103.52 -12.64 -165.24
N GLN A 335 103.20 -11.33 -165.22
CA GLN A 335 102.68 -10.67 -164.00
C GLN A 335 101.19 -10.93 -163.74
N ALA A 336 100.40 -11.27 -164.77
CA ALA A 336 98.96 -11.48 -164.62
C ALA A 336 98.63 -12.70 -163.74
N ALA A 337 99.34 -13.81 -163.95
CA ALA A 337 99.07 -15.08 -163.28
C ALA A 337 99.32 -15.02 -161.75
N GLN A 338 100.37 -14.30 -161.31
CA GLN A 338 100.72 -14.23 -159.89
C GLN A 338 99.72 -13.40 -159.08
N MET A 339 99.19 -12.32 -159.67
CA MET A 339 98.26 -11.41 -158.96
C MET A 339 96.87 -12.06 -158.76
N GLU A 340 96.44 -12.93 -159.68
CA GLU A 340 95.13 -13.59 -159.58
C GLU A 340 95.09 -14.69 -158.51
N GLN A 341 96.20 -15.39 -158.25
CA GLN A 341 96.27 -16.38 -157.18
C GLN A 341 96.20 -15.73 -155.79
N LEU A 342 96.97 -14.66 -155.56
CA LEU A 342 96.95 -13.89 -154.30
C LEU A 342 95.54 -13.39 -153.94
N ARG A 343 94.74 -13.03 -154.96
CA ARG A 343 93.36 -12.56 -154.78
C ARG A 343 92.43 -13.64 -154.22
N ARG A 344 92.59 -14.90 -154.64
CA ARG A 344 91.78 -16.03 -154.16
C ARG A 344 92.07 -16.36 -152.70
N GLU A 345 93.33 -16.24 -152.28
CA GLU A 345 93.75 -16.46 -150.88
C GLU A 345 93.17 -15.38 -149.94
N GLN A 346 93.14 -14.11 -150.38
CA GLN A 346 92.45 -13.04 -149.64
C GLN A 346 90.92 -13.22 -149.60
N GLU A 347 90.29 -13.65 -150.69
CA GLU A 347 88.85 -13.96 -150.70
C GLU A 347 88.46 -15.15 -149.80
N GLN A 348 89.39 -16.04 -149.46
CA GLN A 348 89.18 -17.10 -148.48
C GLN A 348 89.32 -16.58 -147.03
N SER A 349 90.37 -15.82 -146.72
CA SER A 349 90.58 -15.31 -145.35
C SER A 349 89.47 -14.34 -144.90
N ILE A 350 88.92 -13.54 -145.81
CA ILE A 350 87.75 -12.68 -145.54
C ILE A 350 86.53 -13.52 -145.12
N LYS A 351 86.26 -14.64 -145.80
CA LYS A 351 85.12 -15.53 -145.48
C LYS A 351 85.28 -16.22 -144.12
N GLU A 352 86.50 -16.55 -143.72
CA GLU A 352 86.75 -17.08 -142.38
C GLU A 352 86.56 -16.02 -141.30
N ILE A 353 86.98 -14.77 -141.54
CA ILE A 353 86.77 -13.63 -140.63
C ILE A 353 85.27 -13.33 -140.47
N ASP A 354 84.49 -13.32 -141.56
CA ASP A 354 83.03 -13.13 -141.50
C ASP A 354 82.33 -14.26 -140.72
N ALA A 355 82.75 -15.52 -140.90
CA ALA A 355 82.22 -16.65 -140.15
C ALA A 355 82.55 -16.56 -138.64
N GLN A 356 83.73 -16.03 -138.27
CA GLN A 356 84.08 -15.73 -136.88
C GLN A 356 83.27 -14.57 -136.32
N LEU A 357 83.07 -13.50 -137.09
CA LEU A 357 82.22 -12.35 -136.72
C LEU A 357 80.76 -12.76 -136.48
N LEU A 358 80.20 -13.67 -137.27
CA LEU A 358 78.84 -14.17 -137.06
C LEU A 358 78.72 -14.92 -135.73
N ARG A 359 79.66 -15.83 -135.43
CA ARG A 359 79.73 -16.56 -134.15
C ARG A 359 79.89 -15.63 -132.95
N GLN A 360 80.72 -14.59 -133.07
CA GLN A 360 80.86 -13.54 -132.05
C GLN A 360 79.56 -12.79 -131.80
N ARG A 361 78.83 -12.41 -132.87
CA ARG A 361 77.51 -11.74 -132.76
C ARG A 361 76.46 -12.62 -132.09
N GLU A 362 76.39 -13.91 -132.44
CA GLU A 362 75.49 -14.86 -131.76
C GLU A 362 75.84 -15.02 -130.28
N LEU A 363 77.12 -15.16 -129.94
CA LEU A 363 77.57 -15.28 -128.55
C LEU A 363 77.19 -14.03 -127.74
N MET A 364 77.41 -12.84 -128.30
CA MET A 364 77.01 -11.56 -127.71
C MET A 364 75.50 -11.43 -127.52
N PHE A 365 74.69 -11.92 -128.47
CA PHE A 365 73.22 -11.94 -128.32
C PHE A 365 72.79 -12.86 -127.17
N ARG A 366 73.31 -14.11 -127.13
CA ARG A 366 73.01 -15.05 -126.04
C ARG A 366 73.43 -14.51 -124.67
N LYS A 367 74.63 -13.91 -124.56
CA LYS A 367 75.11 -13.28 -123.32
C LYS A 367 74.31 -12.04 -122.93
N SER A 368 73.79 -11.28 -123.89
CA SER A 368 72.86 -10.17 -123.61
C SER A 368 71.51 -10.66 -123.07
N GLN A 369 71.00 -11.77 -123.61
CA GLN A 369 69.76 -12.40 -123.14
C GLN A 369 69.91 -13.02 -121.74
N GLU A 370 71.05 -13.69 -121.47
CA GLU A 370 71.40 -14.16 -120.12
C GLU A 370 71.51 -12.99 -119.12
N LEU A 371 72.19 -11.90 -119.49
CA LEU A 371 72.29 -10.69 -118.66
C LEU A 371 70.91 -10.09 -118.37
N GLN A 372 70.01 -10.03 -119.35
CA GLN A 372 68.65 -9.53 -119.13
C GLN A 372 67.88 -10.43 -118.15
N GLY A 373 67.95 -11.76 -118.32
CA GLY A 373 67.35 -12.72 -117.38
C GLY A 373 67.93 -12.68 -115.97
N LEU A 374 69.17 -12.20 -115.80
CA LEU A 374 69.77 -11.93 -114.49
C LEU A 374 69.28 -10.59 -113.89
N ARG A 375 69.20 -9.51 -114.68
CA ARG A 375 68.62 -8.21 -114.24
C ARG A 375 67.17 -8.36 -113.78
N ASP A 376 66.37 -9.18 -114.45
CA ASP A 376 64.96 -9.34 -114.08
C ASP A 376 64.79 -10.22 -112.82
N LYS A 377 65.73 -11.12 -112.54
CA LYS A 377 65.84 -11.78 -111.22
C LYS A 377 66.28 -10.81 -110.12
N GLU A 378 67.24 -9.93 -110.41
CA GLU A 378 67.70 -8.87 -109.49
C GLU A 378 66.57 -7.90 -109.11
N LYS A 379 65.73 -7.50 -110.08
CA LYS A 379 64.52 -6.70 -109.80
C LYS A 379 63.54 -7.42 -108.87
N ASN A 380 63.32 -8.72 -109.08
CA ASN A 380 62.40 -9.50 -108.25
C ASN A 380 62.94 -9.65 -106.82
N THR A 381 64.21 -10.02 -106.64
CA THR A 381 64.80 -10.14 -105.29
C THR A 381 64.93 -8.79 -104.58
N THR A 382 65.20 -7.70 -105.29
CA THR A 382 65.16 -6.35 -104.68
C THR A 382 63.74 -5.93 -104.28
N ALA A 383 62.71 -6.29 -105.04
CA ALA A 383 61.32 -6.10 -104.63
C ALA A 383 60.95 -6.92 -103.38
N GLU A 384 61.39 -8.18 -103.30
CA GLU A 384 61.22 -9.04 -102.11
C GLU A 384 61.97 -8.48 -100.88
N ILE A 385 63.18 -7.94 -101.07
CA ILE A 385 63.95 -7.25 -100.01
C ILE A 385 63.23 -5.98 -99.54
N CYS A 386 62.60 -5.23 -100.44
CA CYS A 386 61.79 -4.06 -100.06
C CYS A 386 60.50 -4.47 -99.31
N ALA A 387 59.81 -5.52 -99.74
CA ALA A 387 58.62 -6.03 -99.07
C ALA A 387 58.93 -6.58 -97.67
N THR A 388 60.03 -7.34 -97.51
CA THR A 388 60.48 -7.86 -96.21
C THR A 388 60.97 -6.74 -95.29
N ARG A 389 61.68 -5.71 -95.79
CA ARG A 389 62.01 -4.50 -95.00
C ARG A 389 60.77 -3.76 -94.52
N ALA A 390 59.74 -3.62 -95.36
CA ALA A 390 58.47 -3.03 -94.95
C ALA A 390 57.74 -3.87 -93.89
N ALA A 391 57.82 -5.21 -93.96
CA ALA A 391 57.30 -6.10 -92.93
C ALA A 391 58.07 -5.96 -91.60
N ILE A 392 59.41 -5.89 -91.64
CA ILE A 392 60.27 -5.68 -90.46
C ILE A 392 59.92 -4.35 -89.79
N SER A 393 59.85 -3.25 -90.53
CA SER A 393 59.50 -1.93 -89.97
C SER A 393 58.10 -1.89 -89.31
N ASN A 394 57.13 -2.63 -89.86
CA ASN A 394 55.81 -2.79 -89.23
C ASN A 394 55.86 -3.65 -87.95
N LEU A 395 56.80 -4.60 -87.83
CA LEU A 395 57.01 -5.38 -86.62
C LEU A 395 57.78 -4.58 -85.55
N GLU A 396 58.78 -3.79 -85.93
CA GLU A 396 59.47 -2.84 -85.05
C GLU A 396 58.49 -1.79 -84.48
N GLY A 397 57.60 -1.25 -85.34
CA GLY A 397 56.52 -0.36 -84.92
C GLY A 397 55.44 -1.02 -84.04
N ARG A 398 55.35 -2.35 -84.02
CA ARG A 398 54.53 -3.12 -83.06
C ARG A 398 55.29 -3.36 -81.75
N LEU A 399 56.58 -3.68 -81.81
CA LEU A 399 57.46 -3.83 -80.65
C LEU A 399 57.49 -2.56 -79.82
N SER A 400 57.81 -1.41 -80.44
CA SER A 400 57.85 -0.11 -79.74
C SER A 400 56.53 0.24 -79.03
N LYS A 401 55.38 -0.13 -79.61
CA LYS A 401 54.06 0.03 -78.95
C LYS A 401 53.86 -0.94 -77.79
N LEU A 402 54.37 -2.18 -77.88
CA LEU A 402 54.35 -3.12 -76.76
C LEU A 402 55.27 -2.67 -75.63
N ASP A 403 56.44 -2.11 -75.93
CA ASP A 403 57.38 -1.57 -74.93
C ASP A 403 56.80 -0.36 -74.19
N GLN A 404 56.13 0.55 -74.91
CA GLN A 404 55.37 1.66 -74.31
C GLN A 404 54.20 1.16 -73.42
N ASN A 405 53.51 0.10 -73.83
CA ASN A 405 52.50 -0.57 -73.00
C ASN A 405 53.11 -1.30 -71.79
N LEU A 406 54.37 -1.73 -71.86
CA LEU A 406 55.09 -2.36 -70.75
C LEU A 406 55.52 -1.32 -69.71
N LEU A 407 56.10 -0.19 -70.16
CA LEU A 407 56.47 0.94 -69.31
C LEU A 407 55.26 1.55 -68.57
N THR A 408 54.14 1.75 -69.27
CA THR A 408 52.91 2.26 -68.64
C THR A 408 52.31 1.26 -67.64
N ARG A 409 52.35 -0.05 -67.93
CA ARG A 409 51.98 -1.09 -66.93
C ARG A 409 52.91 -1.08 -65.72
N GLN A 410 54.21 -0.92 -65.91
CA GLN A 410 55.18 -0.86 -64.82
C GLN A 410 54.94 0.36 -63.91
N MET A 411 54.62 1.51 -64.49
CA MET A 411 54.21 2.71 -63.74
C MET A 411 52.91 2.51 -62.95
N ILE A 412 51.93 1.79 -63.51
CA ILE A 412 50.69 1.43 -62.80
C ILE A 412 51.00 0.50 -61.61
N ILE A 413 51.85 -0.51 -61.81
CA ILE A 413 52.27 -1.44 -60.74
C ILE A 413 52.93 -0.68 -59.60
N SER A 414 53.93 0.18 -59.87
CA SER A 414 54.60 0.96 -58.81
C SER A 414 53.67 1.93 -58.06
N ASN A 415 52.62 2.44 -58.70
CA ASN A 415 51.58 3.24 -58.03
C ASN A 415 50.67 2.36 -57.14
N GLN A 416 50.33 1.15 -57.60
CA GLN A 416 49.58 0.18 -56.80
C GLN A 416 50.40 -0.32 -55.59
N ASP A 417 51.69 -0.60 -55.76
CA ASP A 417 52.61 -0.95 -54.67
C ASP A 417 52.68 0.16 -53.60
N PHE A 418 52.73 1.43 -54.01
CA PHE A 418 52.71 2.56 -53.09
C PHE A 418 51.39 2.65 -52.29
N GLN A 419 50.25 2.40 -52.96
CA GLN A 419 48.94 2.35 -52.29
C GLN A 419 48.84 1.16 -51.32
N ILE A 420 49.39 0.00 -51.69
CA ILE A 420 49.48 -1.17 -50.81
C ILE A 420 50.31 -0.83 -49.56
N GLN A 421 51.51 -0.26 -49.69
CA GLN A 421 52.33 0.16 -48.54
C GLN A 421 51.62 1.16 -47.61
N MET A 422 50.82 2.08 -48.16
CA MET A 422 50.02 3.01 -47.36
C MET A 422 48.88 2.30 -46.60
N LEU A 423 48.24 1.30 -47.22
CA LEU A 423 47.24 0.45 -46.58
C LEU A 423 47.85 -0.50 -45.54
N GLU A 424 49.04 -1.05 -45.78
CA GLU A 424 49.79 -1.88 -44.83
C GLU A 424 50.21 -1.10 -43.58
N ARG A 425 50.67 0.15 -43.75
CA ARG A 425 50.95 1.06 -42.63
C ARG A 425 49.69 1.37 -41.82
N LYS A 426 48.59 1.72 -42.48
CA LYS A 426 47.29 1.98 -41.82
C LYS A 426 46.77 0.73 -41.09
N THR A 427 46.92 -0.45 -41.70
CA THR A 427 46.52 -1.74 -41.11
C THR A 427 47.41 -2.10 -39.91
N SER A 428 48.72 -1.84 -39.98
CA SER A 428 49.64 -2.05 -38.86
C SER A 428 49.31 -1.17 -37.65
N HIS A 429 48.97 0.10 -37.89
CA HIS A 429 48.51 1.02 -36.85
C HIS A 429 47.19 0.56 -36.22
N LEU A 430 46.21 0.13 -37.04
CA LEU A 430 44.94 -0.45 -36.56
C LEU A 430 45.12 -1.80 -35.84
N GLN A 431 46.18 -2.56 -36.14
CA GLN A 431 46.59 -3.78 -35.42
C GLN A 431 47.41 -3.49 -34.14
N GLY A 432 47.50 -2.22 -33.71
CA GLY A 432 48.16 -1.85 -32.45
C GLY A 432 49.69 -1.74 -32.53
N LYS A 433 50.30 -1.78 -33.73
CA LYS A 433 51.71 -1.42 -33.93
C LYS A 433 51.83 0.08 -34.08
N VAL A 434 51.72 0.76 -32.94
CA VAL A 434 51.85 2.22 -32.78
C VAL A 434 53.31 2.58 -32.46
N ASN A 435 53.73 3.83 -32.68
CA ASN A 435 55.06 4.31 -32.27
C ASN A 435 55.22 4.20 -30.73
N THR A 436 56.46 4.02 -30.27
CA THR A 436 56.78 3.82 -28.84
C THR A 436 56.28 4.97 -27.96
N GLU A 437 56.48 6.21 -28.40
CA GLU A 437 56.08 7.42 -27.66
C GLU A 437 54.55 7.52 -27.49
N GLU A 438 53.77 7.17 -28.52
CA GLU A 438 52.30 7.16 -28.44
C GLU A 438 51.80 6.01 -27.55
N LYS A 439 52.48 4.86 -27.57
CA LYS A 439 52.21 3.74 -26.67
C LYS A 439 52.51 4.11 -25.21
N GLU A 440 53.65 4.73 -24.93
CA GLU A 440 54.02 5.23 -23.60
C GLU A 440 53.04 6.31 -23.10
N ALA A 441 52.58 7.21 -23.97
CA ALA A 441 51.57 8.21 -23.63
C ALA A 441 50.19 7.59 -23.30
N LEU A 442 49.80 6.51 -23.98
CA LEU A 442 48.58 5.75 -23.69
C LEU A 442 48.71 4.89 -22.42
N GLU A 443 49.84 4.24 -22.21
CA GLU A 443 50.14 3.46 -20.99
C GLU A 443 50.20 4.39 -19.76
N LYS A 444 50.76 5.59 -19.89
CA LYS A 444 50.71 6.61 -18.85
C LYS A 444 49.28 7.06 -18.55
N LYS A 445 48.46 7.39 -19.56
CA LYS A 445 47.04 7.72 -19.35
C LYS A 445 46.25 6.57 -18.71
N ALA A 446 46.58 5.32 -19.03
CA ALA A 446 45.99 4.15 -18.39
C ALA A 446 46.42 4.04 -16.91
N SER A 447 47.68 4.35 -16.58
CA SER A 447 48.17 4.45 -15.21
C SER A 447 47.46 5.56 -14.44
N ASP A 448 47.42 6.78 -14.98
CA ASP A 448 46.78 7.95 -14.36
C ASP A 448 45.28 7.68 -14.07
N LEU A 449 44.58 7.02 -15.00
CA LEU A 449 43.18 6.60 -14.82
C LEU A 449 43.01 5.45 -13.83
N ALA A 450 43.97 4.52 -13.74
CA ALA A 450 43.96 3.43 -12.76
C ALA A 450 44.22 3.95 -11.33
N GLU A 451 45.15 4.90 -11.15
CA GLU A 451 45.37 5.58 -9.88
C GLU A 451 44.13 6.37 -9.46
N ALA A 452 43.53 7.16 -10.36
CA ALA A 452 42.28 7.87 -10.09
C ALA A 452 41.13 6.90 -9.73
N LEU A 453 41.04 5.74 -10.38
CA LEU A 453 40.06 4.70 -10.04
C LEU A 453 40.30 4.12 -8.63
N GLU A 454 41.55 3.85 -8.26
CA GLU A 454 41.89 3.39 -6.91
C GLU A 454 41.67 4.47 -5.84
N GLU A 455 41.92 5.74 -6.13
CA GLU A 455 41.52 6.84 -5.25
C GLU A 455 40.00 6.88 -5.06
N LYS A 456 39.20 6.79 -6.14
CA LYS A 456 37.75 6.74 -6.02
C LYS A 456 37.27 5.52 -5.23
N LYS A 457 37.87 4.33 -5.42
CA LYS A 457 37.63 3.15 -4.57
C LYS A 457 37.94 3.42 -3.10
N ARG A 458 39.09 4.04 -2.78
CA ARG A 458 39.47 4.42 -1.40
C ARG A 458 38.48 5.43 -0.78
N THR A 459 37.97 6.39 -1.55
CA THR A 459 36.91 7.30 -1.07
C THR A 459 35.58 6.59 -0.87
N ALA A 460 35.22 5.65 -1.74
CA ALA A 460 33.99 4.86 -1.60
C ALA A 460 34.03 3.90 -0.40
N THR A 461 35.18 3.27 -0.11
CA THR A 461 35.34 2.43 1.09
C THR A 461 35.34 3.25 2.37
N THR A 462 36.00 4.42 2.41
CA THR A 462 35.90 5.30 3.59
C THR A 462 34.48 5.82 3.79
N LEU A 463 33.79 6.31 2.76
CA LEU A 463 32.39 6.74 2.86
C LEU A 463 31.45 5.60 3.30
N THR A 464 31.61 4.37 2.80
CA THR A 464 30.79 3.23 3.25
C THR A 464 31.11 2.79 4.69
N THR A 465 32.35 2.98 5.19
CA THR A 465 32.62 2.80 6.63
C THR A 465 32.03 3.91 7.50
N GLN A 466 31.93 5.15 6.99
CA GLN A 466 31.28 6.25 7.69
C GLN A 466 29.76 6.07 7.73
N LEU A 467 29.13 5.66 6.61
CA LEU A 467 27.71 5.32 6.57
C LEU A 467 27.36 4.23 7.57
N LYS A 468 28.13 3.12 7.64
CA LYS A 468 27.90 2.06 8.63
C LYS A 468 27.99 2.54 10.08
N LYS A 469 28.94 3.42 10.40
CA LYS A 469 29.01 4.05 11.73
C LYS A 469 27.75 4.87 12.02
N LEU A 470 27.31 5.70 11.08
CA LEU A 470 26.08 6.49 11.23
C LEU A 470 24.83 5.60 11.34
N GLU A 471 24.77 4.46 10.65
CA GLU A 471 23.69 3.47 10.78
C GLU A 471 23.67 2.84 12.19
N ASP A 472 24.83 2.47 12.74
CA ASP A 472 24.97 1.96 14.11
C ASP A 472 24.69 3.04 15.18
N ASP A 473 25.12 4.29 14.96
CA ASP A 473 24.83 5.44 15.83
C ASP A 473 23.33 5.74 15.85
N ILE A 474 22.68 5.80 14.68
CA ILE A 474 21.21 5.95 14.55
C ILE A 474 20.49 4.80 15.26
N ARG A 475 21.01 3.57 15.17
CA ARG A 475 20.44 2.40 15.86
C ARG A 475 20.59 2.48 17.38
N CYS A 476 21.71 3.00 17.88
CA CYS A 476 21.91 3.27 19.31
C CYS A 476 20.94 4.36 19.81
N VAL A 477 20.89 5.50 19.12
CA VAL A 477 19.96 6.60 19.46
C VAL A 477 18.51 6.13 19.44
N ARG A 478 18.08 5.33 18.45
CA ARG A 478 16.73 4.74 18.44
C ARG A 478 16.47 3.91 19.68
N LYS A 479 17.36 2.97 20.02
CA LYS A 479 17.25 2.13 21.21
C LYS A 479 17.18 2.94 22.51
N ASP A 480 17.92 4.05 22.60
CA ASP A 480 17.89 4.92 23.77
C ASP A 480 16.63 5.79 23.83
N THR A 481 16.11 6.27 22.69
CA THR A 481 14.78 6.90 22.64
C THR A 481 13.64 5.92 22.96
N GLU A 482 13.78 4.63 22.65
CA GLU A 482 12.84 3.58 23.04
C GLU A 482 12.86 3.35 24.56
N LYS A 483 14.04 3.33 25.21
CA LYS A 483 14.18 3.28 26.68
C LYS A 483 13.54 4.49 27.35
N ILE A 484 13.92 5.71 26.95
CA ILE A 484 13.37 6.96 27.48
C ILE A 484 11.85 7.02 27.23
N GLY A 485 11.38 6.49 26.11
CA GLY A 485 9.96 6.31 25.80
C GLY A 485 9.24 5.24 26.64
N ALA A 486 9.94 4.28 27.24
CA ALA A 486 9.41 3.35 28.23
C ALA A 486 9.39 3.99 29.63
N GLU A 487 10.53 4.53 30.08
CA GLU A 487 10.67 5.27 31.35
C GLU A 487 9.62 6.39 31.47
N LYS A 488 9.39 7.16 30.41
CA LYS A 488 8.34 8.19 30.36
C LYS A 488 6.92 7.62 30.53
N ARG A 489 6.64 6.41 30.02
CA ARG A 489 5.33 5.76 30.20
C ARG A 489 5.16 5.19 31.61
N GLU A 490 6.22 4.64 32.19
CA GLU A 490 6.23 4.18 33.58
C GLU A 490 6.04 5.36 34.56
N LEU A 491 6.76 6.46 34.35
CA LEU A 491 6.58 7.70 35.11
C LEU A 491 5.18 8.31 34.92
N ALA A 492 4.62 8.27 33.72
CA ALA A 492 3.24 8.72 33.48
C ALA A 492 2.20 7.84 34.23
N SER A 493 2.36 6.51 34.23
CA SER A 493 1.56 5.61 35.06
C SER A 493 1.71 5.95 36.55
N LYS A 494 2.95 6.21 37.01
CA LYS A 494 3.22 6.55 38.40
C LYS A 494 2.61 7.88 38.83
N ILE A 495 2.57 8.87 37.93
CA ILE A 495 1.86 10.13 38.14
C ILE A 495 0.35 9.87 38.27
N GLN A 496 -0.25 9.11 37.36
CA GLN A 496 -1.69 8.77 37.42
C GLN A 496 -2.05 7.98 38.69
N GLU A 497 -1.20 7.06 39.14
CA GLU A 497 -1.35 6.37 40.43
C GLU A 497 -1.30 7.33 41.62
N MET A 498 -0.38 8.32 41.61
CA MET A 498 -0.30 9.34 42.65
C MET A 498 -1.47 10.32 42.61
N GLU A 499 -1.93 10.73 41.43
CA GLU A 499 -3.13 11.55 41.24
C GLU A 499 -4.36 10.84 41.83
N LEU A 500 -4.59 9.57 41.49
CA LEU A 500 -5.68 8.76 42.06
C LEU A 500 -5.53 8.58 43.59
N PHE A 501 -4.32 8.45 44.11
CA PHE A 501 -4.06 8.38 45.55
C PHE A 501 -4.38 9.70 46.27
N ILE A 502 -3.99 10.85 45.69
CA ILE A 502 -4.32 12.19 46.19
C ILE A 502 -5.84 12.39 46.16
N ASP A 503 -6.49 12.04 45.05
CA ASP A 503 -7.92 12.21 44.83
C ASP A 503 -8.77 11.39 45.82
N ASN A 504 -8.32 10.17 46.15
CA ASN A 504 -8.92 9.35 47.20
C ASN A 504 -8.62 9.88 48.61
N SER A 505 -7.39 10.31 48.88
CA SER A 505 -6.99 10.94 50.15
C SER A 505 -7.79 12.21 50.44
N GLU A 506 -8.08 13.02 49.41
CA GLU A 506 -8.96 14.18 49.51
C GLU A 506 -10.40 13.80 49.82
N LYS A 507 -10.96 12.78 49.15
CA LYS A 507 -12.32 12.28 49.41
C LYS A 507 -12.44 11.78 50.86
N ASP A 508 -11.45 11.05 51.37
CA ASP A 508 -11.45 10.57 52.75
C ASP A 508 -11.20 11.69 53.76
N GLN A 509 -10.36 12.69 53.44
CA GLN A 509 -10.24 13.88 54.28
C GLN A 509 -11.55 14.68 54.33
N LYS A 510 -12.31 14.77 53.22
CA LYS A 510 -13.64 15.39 53.17
C LYS A 510 -14.64 14.62 54.02
N LYS A 511 -14.67 13.28 53.95
CA LYS A 511 -15.48 12.41 54.85
C LYS A 511 -15.11 12.61 56.33
N LEU A 512 -13.82 12.68 56.67
CA LEU A 512 -13.35 12.91 58.04
C LEU A 512 -13.71 14.30 58.57
N ARG A 513 -13.69 15.33 57.72
CA ARG A 513 -14.17 16.68 58.08
C ARG A 513 -15.66 16.67 58.42
N LEU A 514 -16.49 15.99 57.61
CA LEU A 514 -17.93 15.84 57.88
C LEU A 514 -18.19 15.08 59.19
N LYS A 515 -17.57 13.91 59.40
CA LYS A 515 -17.68 13.16 60.67
C LYS A 515 -17.25 13.98 61.89
N LYS A 516 -16.21 14.81 61.76
CA LYS A 516 -15.80 15.74 62.82
C LYS A 516 -16.87 16.80 63.11
N GLN A 517 -17.56 17.30 62.09
CA GLN A 517 -18.66 18.27 62.25
C GLN A 517 -19.88 17.61 62.89
N GLU A 518 -20.26 16.41 62.45
CA GLU A 518 -21.33 15.58 63.04
C GLU A 518 -21.08 15.37 64.53
N SER A 519 -19.92 14.82 64.92
CA SER A 519 -19.60 14.63 66.35
C SER A 519 -19.33 15.91 67.14
N MET A 520 -19.10 17.05 66.48
CA MET A 520 -19.14 18.36 67.16
C MET A 520 -20.59 18.79 67.45
N VAL A 521 -21.55 18.52 66.58
CA VAL A 521 -22.99 18.77 66.83
C VAL A 521 -23.50 17.83 67.92
N GLU A 522 -23.21 16.52 67.84
CA GLU A 522 -23.55 15.55 68.90
C GLU A 522 -23.02 16.00 70.27
N LYS A 523 -21.77 16.46 70.33
CA LYS A 523 -21.15 16.97 71.57
C LYS A 523 -21.80 18.27 72.09
N VAL A 524 -22.40 19.08 71.22
CA VAL A 524 -23.18 20.26 71.65
C VAL A 524 -24.56 19.84 72.15
N LEU A 525 -25.24 18.92 71.46
CA LEU A 525 -26.53 18.37 71.90
C LEU A 525 -26.41 17.69 73.27
N LEU A 526 -25.43 16.79 73.45
CA LEU A 526 -25.16 16.14 74.73
C LEU A 526 -24.80 17.13 75.84
N LYS A 527 -24.14 18.25 75.52
CA LYS A 527 -23.92 19.34 76.49
C LYS A 527 -25.23 20.02 76.90
N MET A 528 -26.14 20.28 75.96
CA MET A 528 -27.44 20.89 76.25
C MET A 528 -28.34 19.92 77.05
N GLU A 529 -28.27 18.62 76.78
CA GLU A 529 -28.96 17.60 77.59
C GLU A 529 -28.39 17.49 79.00
N LEU A 530 -27.06 17.47 79.15
CA LEU A 530 -26.39 17.49 80.46
C LEU A 530 -26.66 18.77 81.25
N GLN A 531 -26.81 19.92 80.57
CA GLN A 531 -27.25 21.17 81.17
C GLN A 531 -28.69 21.03 81.68
N ARG A 532 -29.65 20.65 80.82
CA ARG A 532 -31.06 20.43 81.18
C ARG A 532 -31.24 19.43 82.32
N LEU A 533 -30.50 18.32 82.33
CA LEU A 533 -30.56 17.30 83.38
C LEU A 533 -29.95 17.79 84.70
N ARG A 534 -28.92 18.64 84.64
CA ARG A 534 -28.34 19.29 85.83
C ARG A 534 -29.29 20.32 86.42
N ASP A 535 -29.90 21.16 85.58
CA ASP A 535 -30.83 22.20 86.02
C ASP A 535 -32.06 21.56 86.67
N LEU A 536 -32.64 20.51 86.04
CA LEU A 536 -33.71 19.69 86.62
C LEU A 536 -33.31 19.01 87.95
N LEU A 537 -32.04 18.62 88.11
CA LEU A 537 -31.54 18.05 89.36
C LEU A 537 -31.38 19.11 90.45
N TYR A 538 -31.00 20.35 90.12
CA TYR A 538 -31.01 21.47 91.05
C TYR A 538 -32.44 21.85 91.46
N ASP A 539 -33.37 22.00 90.51
CA ASP A 539 -34.80 22.22 90.80
C ASP A 539 -35.36 21.16 91.76
N ARG A 540 -34.97 19.89 91.54
CA ARG A 540 -35.39 18.78 92.41
C ARG A 540 -34.71 18.81 93.78
N ALA A 541 -33.44 19.21 93.86
CA ALA A 541 -32.70 19.35 95.12
C ALA A 541 -33.29 20.48 95.98
N ASP A 542 -33.53 21.66 95.40
CA ASP A 542 -34.17 22.79 96.07
C ASP A 542 -35.61 22.45 96.48
N GLY A 543 -36.34 21.71 95.63
CA GLY A 543 -37.63 21.13 95.98
C GLY A 543 -37.56 20.26 97.24
N VAL A 544 -36.60 19.33 97.32
CA VAL A 544 -36.39 18.46 98.50
C VAL A 544 -35.94 19.28 99.72
N LEU A 545 -35.02 20.23 99.57
CA LEU A 545 -34.58 21.11 100.66
C LEU A 545 -35.73 21.97 101.22
N SER A 546 -36.62 22.47 100.37
CA SER A 546 -37.80 23.24 100.80
C SER A 546 -38.81 22.37 101.57
N LEU A 547 -39.01 21.12 101.13
CA LEU A 547 -39.86 20.15 101.81
C LEU A 547 -39.26 19.72 103.16
N GLU A 548 -37.96 19.47 103.22
CA GLU A 548 -37.28 19.08 104.46
C GLU A 548 -37.25 20.23 105.47
N LYS A 549 -37.01 21.47 105.02
CA LYS A 549 -37.15 22.68 105.85
C LYS A 549 -38.58 22.79 106.41
N ARG A 550 -39.60 22.58 105.59
CA ARG A 550 -41.01 22.59 106.04
C ARG A 550 -41.33 21.42 106.99
N ARG A 551 -40.76 20.24 106.77
CA ARG A 551 -40.88 19.07 107.66
C ARG A 551 -40.29 19.36 109.05
N LEU A 552 -39.11 19.95 109.09
CA LEU A 552 -38.44 20.35 110.34
C LEU A 552 -39.20 21.47 111.07
N GLN A 553 -39.72 22.47 110.34
CA GLN A 553 -40.58 23.52 110.92
C GLN A 553 -41.86 22.95 111.53
N LEU A 554 -42.55 22.03 110.83
CA LEU A 554 -43.73 21.36 111.37
C LEU A 554 -43.38 20.46 112.58
N GLN A 555 -42.25 19.76 112.53
CA GLN A 555 -41.80 18.92 113.65
C GLN A 555 -41.43 19.73 114.90
N ALA A 556 -40.87 20.93 114.74
CA ALA A 556 -40.63 21.87 115.83
C ALA A 556 -41.95 22.38 116.44
N ALA A 557 -42.85 22.90 115.60
CA ALA A 557 -44.15 23.40 116.04
C ALA A 557 -45.04 22.31 116.69
N MET A 558 -44.92 21.05 116.26
CA MET A 558 -45.57 19.92 116.93
C MET A 558 -45.01 19.68 118.34
N LYS A 559 -43.68 19.69 118.51
CA LYS A 559 -43.05 19.56 119.83
C LYS A 559 -43.43 20.69 120.78
N GLU A 560 -43.41 21.94 120.30
CA GLU A 560 -43.84 23.11 121.07
C GLU A 560 -45.28 22.92 121.58
N ARG A 561 -46.21 22.46 120.72
CA ARG A 561 -47.59 22.14 121.13
C ARG A 561 -47.70 20.92 122.05
N GLU A 562 -46.87 19.90 121.89
CA GLU A 562 -46.81 18.75 122.80
C GLU A 562 -46.34 19.16 124.20
N GLU A 563 -45.33 20.02 124.30
CA GLU A 563 -44.78 20.58 125.54
C GLU A 563 -45.79 21.55 126.22
N GLU A 564 -46.46 22.42 125.47
CA GLU A 564 -47.58 23.23 125.97
C GLU A 564 -48.72 22.36 126.53
N ILE A 565 -49.18 21.36 125.77
CA ILE A 565 -50.25 20.44 126.20
C ILE A 565 -49.80 19.65 127.44
N HIS A 566 -48.52 19.27 127.54
CA HIS A 566 -47.97 18.62 128.72
C HIS A 566 -47.99 19.55 129.94
N ALA A 567 -47.53 20.80 129.80
CA ALA A 567 -47.57 21.80 130.86
C ALA A 567 -49.02 22.11 131.33
N HIS A 568 -49.97 22.22 130.38
CA HIS A 568 -51.39 22.38 130.72
C HIS A 568 -51.96 21.15 131.44
N ARG A 569 -51.60 19.92 131.02
CA ARG A 569 -51.98 18.68 131.71
C ARG A 569 -51.39 18.60 133.12
N GLU A 570 -50.13 18.97 133.32
CA GLU A 570 -49.52 19.05 134.65
C GLU A 570 -50.24 20.06 135.55
N MET A 571 -50.57 21.24 135.02
CA MET A 571 -51.29 22.28 135.75
C MET A 571 -52.67 21.80 136.20
N LEU A 572 -53.43 21.19 135.28
CA LEU A 572 -54.74 20.58 135.59
C LEU A 572 -54.63 19.41 136.59
N ALA A 573 -53.59 18.58 136.49
CA ALA A 573 -53.35 17.50 137.46
C ALA A 573 -52.99 18.03 138.86
N LYS A 574 -52.23 19.12 138.94
CA LYS A 574 -51.92 19.83 140.20
C LYS A 574 -53.20 20.45 140.80
N GLN A 575 -54.04 21.06 139.97
CA GLN A 575 -55.34 21.59 140.39
C GLN A 575 -56.29 20.49 140.90
N ALA A 576 -56.43 19.40 140.15
CA ALA A 576 -57.26 18.25 140.54
C ALA A 576 -56.80 17.64 141.87
N LYS A 577 -55.48 17.53 142.09
CA LYS A 577 -54.90 17.06 143.36
C LYS A 577 -55.23 17.99 144.54
N LEU A 578 -55.19 19.31 144.34
CA LEU A 578 -55.60 20.27 145.37
C LEU A 578 -57.09 20.13 145.70
N THR A 579 -57.97 20.06 144.70
CA THR A 579 -59.42 19.87 144.94
C THR A 579 -59.75 18.53 145.59
N GLU A 580 -58.96 17.48 145.33
CA GLU A 580 -59.10 16.19 146.00
C GLU A 580 -58.62 16.25 147.46
N GLN A 581 -57.56 17.02 147.76
CA GLN A 581 -57.13 17.28 149.15
C GLN A 581 -58.18 18.09 149.92
N GLU A 582 -58.81 19.09 149.30
CA GLU A 582 -59.95 19.82 149.87
C GLU A 582 -61.14 18.88 150.13
N ARG A 583 -61.50 18.04 149.15
CA ARG A 583 -62.58 17.03 149.30
C ARG A 583 -62.28 16.02 150.41
N GLN A 584 -61.03 15.59 150.58
CA GLN A 584 -60.59 14.72 151.67
C GLN A 584 -60.68 15.42 153.03
N GLY A 585 -60.29 16.69 153.13
CA GLY A 585 -60.46 17.51 154.34
C GLY A 585 -61.93 17.68 154.74
N LEU A 586 -62.80 17.98 153.78
CA LEU A 586 -64.26 18.04 153.99
C LEU A 586 -64.83 16.67 154.40
N SER A 587 -64.39 15.58 153.78
CA SER A 587 -64.80 14.20 154.14
C SER A 587 -64.39 13.84 155.57
N ALA A 588 -63.17 14.21 156.00
CA ALA A 588 -62.72 14.01 157.37
C ALA A 588 -63.59 14.79 158.38
N ALA A 589 -63.92 16.05 158.08
CA ALA A 589 -64.82 16.85 158.89
C ALA A 589 -66.24 16.26 158.97
N VAL A 590 -66.78 15.72 157.87
CA VAL A 590 -68.08 15.01 157.86
C VAL A 590 -68.02 13.75 158.73
N ASN A 591 -66.97 12.95 158.62
CA ASN A 591 -66.79 11.74 159.43
C ASN A 591 -66.68 12.05 160.94
N GLU A 592 -66.03 13.14 161.31
CA GLU A 592 -65.96 13.61 162.70
C GLU A 592 -67.36 14.00 163.25
N ARG A 593 -68.22 14.59 162.40
CA ARG A 593 -69.62 14.90 162.75
C ARG A 593 -70.48 13.64 162.85
N LEU A 594 -70.31 12.67 161.95
CA LEU A 594 -71.00 11.37 162.01
C LEU A 594 -70.62 10.58 163.27
N PHE A 595 -69.35 10.56 163.66
CA PHE A 595 -68.90 9.93 164.91
C PHE A 595 -69.54 10.57 166.15
N LYS A 596 -69.69 11.91 166.16
CA LYS A 596 -70.41 12.63 167.20
C LYS A 596 -71.90 12.26 167.29
N ILE A 597 -72.55 12.01 166.15
CA ILE A 597 -73.95 11.52 166.10
C ILE A 597 -74.03 10.08 166.62
N ASP A 598 -73.14 9.19 166.18
CA ASP A 598 -73.20 7.76 166.53
C ASP A 598 -72.95 7.51 168.04
N LYS A 599 -72.11 8.34 168.66
CA LYS A 599 -71.92 8.38 170.13
C LYS A 599 -73.18 8.80 170.90
N MET A 600 -74.10 9.53 170.27
CA MET A 600 -75.41 9.85 170.86
C MET A 600 -76.43 8.72 170.63
N ARG A 601 -76.42 8.08 169.47
CA ARG A 601 -77.28 6.91 169.15
C ARG A 601 -77.11 5.78 170.18
N LYS A 602 -75.87 5.36 170.42
CA LYS A 602 -75.52 4.24 171.33
C LYS A 602 -75.89 4.50 172.80
N ARG A 603 -76.15 5.75 173.19
CA ARG A 603 -76.69 6.08 174.53
C ARG A 603 -78.19 5.82 174.66
N TYR A 604 -78.94 5.80 173.56
CA TYR A 604 -80.38 5.50 173.56
C TYR A 604 -80.66 3.99 173.57
N GLU A 605 -79.92 3.21 172.78
CA GLU A 605 -80.16 1.76 172.61
C GLU A 605 -80.02 0.99 173.93
N ILE A 606 -79.00 1.31 174.74
CA ILE A 606 -78.75 0.70 176.06
C ILE A 606 -79.95 0.86 177.03
N LEU A 607 -80.72 1.95 176.89
CA LEU A 607 -81.88 2.23 177.74
C LEU A 607 -83.07 1.29 177.45
N THR A 608 -83.10 0.64 176.28
CA THR A 608 -84.31 0.02 175.73
C THR A 608 -84.39 -1.50 175.98
N VAL A 609 -83.25 -2.16 176.24
CA VAL A 609 -83.14 -3.64 176.24
C VAL A 609 -83.62 -4.30 177.54
N SER A 610 -83.88 -3.55 178.61
CA SER A 610 -84.02 -4.07 179.98
C SER A 610 -85.45 -4.50 180.40
N LEU A 611 -86.30 -5.07 179.52
CA LEU A 611 -87.77 -5.14 179.75
C LEU A 611 -88.63 -6.40 179.35
N ALA A 612 -88.12 -7.61 178.99
CA ALA A 612 -89.00 -8.76 178.58
C ALA A 612 -88.48 -10.24 178.76
N ALA A 613 -89.39 -11.26 178.81
CA ALA A 613 -89.20 -12.75 179.04
C ALA A 613 -90.55 -13.56 178.76
N SER A 614 -90.79 -14.91 178.75
CA SER A 614 -90.06 -16.22 178.64
C SER A 614 -91.04 -17.48 178.47
N GLU A 615 -90.63 -18.75 178.76
CA GLU A 615 -91.35 -20.09 178.76
C GLU A 615 -91.90 -20.72 177.42
N GLY A 616 -92.26 -22.03 177.23
CA GLY A 616 -92.25 -23.31 178.02
C GLY A 616 -92.82 -24.58 177.25
N GLU A 617 -92.66 -25.85 177.74
CA GLU A 617 -92.96 -27.18 177.06
C GLU A 617 -93.51 -28.28 178.06
N GLU A 618 -93.77 -29.63 177.89
CA GLU A 618 -93.64 -30.74 176.86
C GLU A 618 -94.53 -32.01 177.29
N GLU A 619 -94.37 -33.20 176.64
CA GLU A 619 -94.71 -34.62 177.01
C GLU A 619 -95.97 -35.38 176.42
N LYS A 620 -96.02 -36.73 176.56
CA LYS A 620 -96.84 -37.70 175.75
C LYS A 620 -97.57 -38.82 176.53
N SER A 621 -98.60 -39.45 175.92
CA SER A 621 -99.27 -40.67 176.46
C SER A 621 -99.91 -41.62 175.41
N GLN A 622 -100.53 -42.71 175.88
CA GLN A 622 -100.75 -44.03 175.23
C GLN A 622 -101.70 -44.08 174.00
N THR A 623 -102.40 -42.99 173.66
CA THR A 623 -103.24 -42.88 172.44
C THR A 623 -102.45 -43.12 171.14
N TYR A 624 -101.14 -42.87 171.19
CA TYR A 624 -100.15 -42.97 170.11
C TYR A 624 -100.25 -44.26 169.28
N CYS A 625 -100.46 -45.43 169.90
CA CYS A 625 -100.43 -46.72 169.20
C CYS A 625 -101.62 -46.95 168.26
N ILE A 626 -102.78 -46.34 168.53
CA ILE A 626 -103.96 -46.43 167.66
C ILE A 626 -103.81 -45.46 166.47
N ILE A 627 -103.20 -44.30 166.71
CA ILE A 627 -102.92 -43.28 165.68
C ILE A 627 -101.87 -43.79 164.68
N LYS A 628 -100.80 -44.47 165.15
CA LYS A 628 -99.74 -44.99 164.27
C LYS A 628 -100.24 -46.00 163.23
N ALA A 629 -101.19 -46.87 163.61
CA ALA A 629 -101.80 -47.82 162.68
C ALA A 629 -102.70 -47.17 161.62
N ALA A 630 -103.21 -45.96 161.87
CA ALA A 630 -103.89 -45.15 160.85
C ALA A 630 -102.87 -44.44 159.94
N GLN A 631 -101.78 -43.92 160.51
CA GLN A 631 -100.72 -43.24 159.77
C GLN A 631 -100.03 -44.15 158.74
N GLU A 632 -99.67 -45.39 159.10
CA GLU A 632 -99.04 -46.34 158.17
C GLU A 632 -99.93 -46.68 156.95
N LYS A 633 -101.26 -46.56 157.08
CA LYS A 633 -102.19 -46.73 155.97
C LYS A 633 -102.28 -45.49 155.07
N GLU A 634 -102.15 -44.29 155.63
CA GLU A 634 -102.11 -43.03 154.88
C GLU A 634 -100.75 -42.85 154.16
N GLU A 635 -99.65 -43.28 154.79
CA GLU A 635 -98.31 -43.27 154.20
C GLU A 635 -98.21 -44.14 152.94
N LEU A 636 -98.80 -45.35 152.95
CA LEU A 636 -98.89 -46.20 151.77
C LEU A 636 -99.72 -45.57 150.63
N GLN A 637 -100.72 -44.74 150.95
CA GLN A 637 -101.51 -44.04 149.94
C GLN A 637 -100.73 -42.85 149.35
N ARG A 638 -100.02 -42.08 150.18
CA ARG A 638 -99.11 -41.01 149.69
C ARG A 638 -97.96 -41.55 148.85
N GLN A 639 -97.46 -42.75 149.15
CA GLN A 639 -96.47 -43.44 148.28
C GLN A 639 -97.04 -43.79 146.90
N GLY A 640 -98.36 -44.01 146.78
CA GLY A 640 -99.06 -44.10 145.50
C GLY A 640 -99.09 -42.76 144.77
N ASP A 641 -99.53 -41.69 145.43
CA ASP A 641 -99.59 -40.34 144.85
C ASP A 641 -98.20 -39.84 144.38
N ASP A 642 -97.13 -40.14 145.13
CA ASP A 642 -95.75 -39.82 144.78
C ASP A 642 -95.23 -40.59 143.56
N LEU A 643 -95.74 -41.81 143.31
CA LEU A 643 -95.42 -42.60 142.12
C LEU A 643 -96.19 -42.08 140.90
N ASP A 644 -97.47 -41.74 141.05
CA ASP A 644 -98.26 -41.07 140.00
C ASP A 644 -97.68 -39.70 139.63
N ALA A 645 -97.19 -38.94 140.62
CA ALA A 645 -96.48 -37.68 140.39
C ALA A 645 -95.18 -37.88 139.60
N LYS A 646 -94.43 -38.95 139.87
CA LYS A 646 -93.23 -39.34 139.09
C LYS A 646 -93.60 -39.78 137.68
N ILE A 647 -94.65 -40.60 137.51
CA ILE A 647 -95.14 -41.03 136.19
C ILE A 647 -95.48 -39.80 135.34
N ARG A 648 -96.30 -38.87 135.85
CA ARG A 648 -96.66 -37.62 135.16
C ARG A 648 -95.48 -36.69 134.88
N LYS A 649 -94.38 -36.80 135.63
CA LYS A 649 -93.13 -36.09 135.34
C LYS A 649 -92.37 -36.78 134.21
N THR A 650 -92.23 -38.12 134.25
CA THR A 650 -91.61 -38.90 133.16
C THR A 650 -92.39 -38.83 131.85
N GLU A 651 -93.72 -38.74 131.88
CA GLU A 651 -94.55 -38.51 130.68
C GLU A 651 -94.23 -37.15 130.04
N LYS A 652 -94.07 -36.08 130.84
CA LYS A 652 -93.65 -34.76 130.35
C LYS A 652 -92.21 -34.76 129.84
N GLU A 653 -91.33 -35.52 130.48
CA GLU A 653 -89.93 -35.69 130.03
C GLU A 653 -89.86 -36.50 128.72
N ILE A 654 -90.67 -37.55 128.56
CA ILE A 654 -90.85 -38.28 127.30
C ILE A 654 -91.37 -37.34 126.21
N HIS A 655 -92.42 -36.55 126.48
CA HIS A 655 -92.98 -35.65 125.47
C HIS A 655 -92.02 -34.50 125.12
N ALA A 656 -91.18 -34.04 126.06
CA ALA A 656 -90.07 -33.12 125.77
C ALA A 656 -88.98 -33.80 124.92
N LEU A 657 -88.66 -35.06 125.18
CA LEU A 657 -87.73 -35.85 124.37
C LEU A 657 -88.27 -36.11 122.96
N GLU A 658 -89.55 -36.42 122.78
CA GLU A 658 -90.19 -36.52 121.47
C GLU A 658 -90.09 -35.20 120.69
N ASN A 659 -90.37 -34.06 121.33
CA ASN A 659 -90.23 -32.74 120.71
C ASN A 659 -88.78 -32.44 120.29
N THR A 660 -87.79 -32.72 121.15
CA THR A 660 -86.36 -32.55 120.78
C THR A 660 -85.92 -33.51 119.67
N LEU A 661 -86.42 -34.75 119.65
CA LEU A 661 -86.13 -35.74 118.61
C LEU A 661 -86.78 -35.36 117.26
N GLN A 662 -87.99 -34.79 117.29
CA GLN A 662 -88.64 -34.22 116.11
C GLN A 662 -87.88 -33.00 115.57
N VAL A 663 -87.41 -32.12 116.46
CA VAL A 663 -86.50 -31.00 116.16
C VAL A 663 -85.20 -31.49 115.49
N VAL A 664 -84.51 -32.47 116.08
CA VAL A 664 -83.26 -33.03 115.54
C VAL A 664 -83.49 -33.72 114.18
N ASN A 665 -84.61 -34.42 113.99
CA ASN A 665 -84.97 -35.02 112.70
C ASN A 665 -85.29 -33.96 111.63
N ASN A 666 -85.94 -32.85 111.99
CA ASN A 666 -86.23 -31.75 111.07
C ASN A 666 -84.94 -31.01 110.64
N CYS A 667 -84.01 -30.76 111.57
CA CYS A 667 -82.68 -30.24 111.24
C CYS A 667 -81.89 -31.24 110.37
N SER A 668 -81.87 -32.52 110.73
CA SER A 668 -81.13 -33.56 109.99
C SER A 668 -81.67 -33.80 108.58
N THR A 669 -82.98 -33.72 108.36
CA THR A 669 -83.60 -33.84 107.03
C THR A 669 -83.39 -32.57 106.19
N THR A 670 -83.35 -31.39 106.83
CA THR A 670 -83.02 -30.12 106.15
C THR A 670 -81.55 -30.08 105.74
N TYR A 671 -80.63 -30.55 106.59
CA TYR A 671 -79.20 -30.65 106.26
C TYR A 671 -78.91 -31.69 105.15
N ARG A 672 -79.64 -32.80 105.10
CA ARG A 672 -79.58 -33.73 103.95
C ARG A 672 -80.09 -33.09 102.65
N LYS A 673 -81.06 -32.16 102.72
CA LYS A 673 -81.56 -31.39 101.57
C LYS A 673 -80.59 -30.28 101.11
N SER A 674 -79.79 -29.69 102.00
CA SER A 674 -78.75 -28.73 101.60
C SER A 674 -77.51 -29.40 101.02
N LEU A 675 -77.19 -30.62 101.46
CA LEU A 675 -76.09 -31.43 100.92
C LEU A 675 -76.40 -32.14 99.60
N THR A 676 -77.66 -32.16 99.14
CA THR A 676 -78.03 -32.80 97.86
C THR A 676 -77.82 -31.86 96.68
N LYS A 677 -76.89 -32.22 95.80
CA LYS A 677 -76.45 -31.37 94.68
C LYS A 677 -77.49 -31.39 93.53
N VAL A 678 -77.98 -30.20 93.17
CA VAL A 678 -78.83 -29.81 92.00
C VAL A 678 -79.53 -30.95 91.25
N THR A 679 -80.87 -30.96 91.32
CA THR A 679 -81.74 -31.87 90.57
C THR A 679 -81.66 -31.69 89.05
N GLU A 680 -81.90 -32.78 88.32
CA GLU A 680 -81.65 -32.92 86.87
C GLU A 680 -82.54 -32.04 85.96
N SER A 681 -83.53 -31.33 86.52
CA SER A 681 -84.42 -30.41 85.80
C SER A 681 -83.93 -28.94 85.74
N SER A 682 -82.75 -28.63 86.27
CA SER A 682 -82.20 -27.26 86.26
C SER A 682 -81.79 -26.78 84.86
N PRO A 683 -81.99 -25.49 84.50
CA PRO A 683 -81.58 -24.93 83.20
C PRO A 683 -80.09 -25.16 82.86
N ALA A 684 -79.21 -25.18 83.87
CA ALA A 684 -77.79 -25.45 83.71
C ALA A 684 -77.50 -26.86 83.14
N HIS A 685 -78.41 -27.83 83.32
CA HIS A 685 -78.29 -29.16 82.72
C HIS A 685 -78.59 -29.13 81.21
N GLN A 686 -79.54 -28.31 80.77
CA GLN A 686 -79.82 -28.11 79.34
C GLN A 686 -78.68 -27.36 78.64
N GLU A 687 -78.03 -26.42 79.33
CA GLU A 687 -76.83 -25.74 78.83
C GLU A 687 -75.63 -26.68 78.73
N LYS A 688 -75.41 -27.54 79.74
CA LYS A 688 -74.41 -28.62 79.70
C LYS A 688 -74.59 -29.53 78.48
N LEU A 689 -75.83 -29.93 78.14
CA LEU A 689 -76.10 -30.76 76.96
C LEU A 689 -75.73 -30.03 75.65
N LYS A 690 -76.12 -28.75 75.49
CA LYS A 690 -75.75 -27.94 74.32
C LYS A 690 -74.24 -27.80 74.17
N LEU A 691 -73.52 -27.60 75.28
CA LEU A 691 -72.04 -27.53 75.28
C LEU A 691 -71.40 -28.88 74.93
N GLU A 692 -71.97 -30.00 75.36
CA GLU A 692 -71.50 -31.33 74.97
C GLU A 692 -71.73 -31.64 73.48
N GLU A 693 -72.86 -31.20 72.90
CA GLU A 693 -73.10 -31.30 71.44
C GLU A 693 -72.11 -30.44 70.65
N GLN A 694 -71.88 -29.19 71.06
CA GLN A 694 -70.86 -28.32 70.46
C GLN A 694 -69.46 -28.93 70.56
N ARG A 695 -69.12 -29.56 71.70
CA ARG A 695 -67.85 -30.27 71.88
C ARG A 695 -67.71 -31.46 70.91
N ARG A 696 -68.76 -32.27 70.73
CA ARG A 696 -68.76 -33.38 69.75
C ARG A 696 -68.55 -32.85 68.32
N ALA A 697 -69.26 -31.80 67.93
CA ALA A 697 -69.11 -31.19 66.61
C ALA A 697 -67.70 -30.61 66.37
N ALA A 698 -67.05 -30.08 67.40
CA ALA A 698 -65.65 -29.65 67.33
C ALA A 698 -64.68 -30.84 67.24
N GLU A 699 -64.90 -31.91 68.01
CA GLU A 699 -64.12 -33.15 67.94
C GLU A 699 -64.17 -33.79 66.55
N GLU A 700 -65.32 -33.78 65.86
CA GLU A 700 -65.45 -34.33 64.50
C GLU A 700 -64.71 -33.47 63.46
N LYS A 701 -64.82 -32.14 63.53
CA LYS A 701 -64.03 -31.23 62.67
C LYS A 701 -62.53 -31.41 62.88
N TYR A 702 -62.08 -31.62 64.12
CA TYR A 702 -60.69 -31.96 64.43
C TYR A 702 -60.28 -33.33 63.85
N LYS A 703 -61.11 -34.37 64.03
CA LYS A 703 -60.88 -35.71 63.45
C LYS A 703 -60.76 -35.65 61.92
N TYR A 704 -61.60 -34.85 61.25
CA TYR A 704 -61.52 -34.61 59.79
C TYR A 704 -60.24 -33.91 59.38
N LYS A 705 -59.85 -32.81 60.05
CA LYS A 705 -58.58 -32.12 59.76
C LYS A 705 -57.36 -33.02 60.02
N LYS A 706 -57.40 -33.89 61.04
CA LYS A 706 -56.38 -34.92 61.30
C LYS A 706 -56.40 -36.12 60.31
N ARG A 707 -57.33 -36.16 59.35
CA ARG A 707 -57.22 -37.01 58.15
C ARG A 707 -56.55 -36.24 57.01
N GLN A 708 -57.03 -35.03 56.69
CA GLN A 708 -56.39 -34.16 55.69
C GLN A 708 -54.90 -33.91 55.92
N THR A 709 -54.47 -33.72 57.18
CA THR A 709 -53.04 -33.55 57.51
C THR A 709 -52.22 -34.83 57.30
N ARG A 710 -52.82 -36.02 57.32
CA ARG A 710 -52.14 -37.29 57.01
C ARG A 710 -52.12 -37.56 55.50
N GLU A 711 -53.24 -37.35 54.83
CA GLU A 711 -53.33 -37.40 53.36
C GLU A 711 -52.23 -36.51 52.73
N LEU A 712 -52.13 -35.25 53.15
CA LEU A 712 -51.08 -34.32 52.69
C LEU A 712 -49.65 -34.72 53.11
N GLN A 713 -49.47 -35.43 54.23
CA GLN A 713 -48.14 -35.93 54.62
C GLN A 713 -47.74 -37.14 53.76
N GLU A 714 -48.68 -38.05 53.49
CA GLU A 714 -48.46 -39.21 52.62
C GLU A 714 -48.17 -38.76 51.17
N ASP A 715 -48.83 -37.69 50.70
CA ASP A 715 -48.51 -37.00 49.44
C ASP A 715 -47.08 -36.45 49.45
N ILE A 716 -46.71 -35.65 50.46
CA ILE A 716 -45.35 -35.07 50.60
C ILE A 716 -44.28 -36.17 50.65
N ASP A 717 -44.52 -37.23 51.42
CA ASP A 717 -43.61 -38.37 51.53
C ASP A 717 -43.51 -39.14 50.20
N SER A 718 -44.57 -39.18 49.39
CA SER A 718 -44.55 -39.77 48.03
C SER A 718 -43.73 -38.93 47.06
N MET A 719 -43.98 -37.62 46.99
CA MET A 719 -43.24 -36.67 46.16
C MET A 719 -41.76 -36.64 46.51
N SER A 720 -41.43 -36.74 47.81
CA SER A 720 -40.05 -36.81 48.30
C SER A 720 -39.33 -38.08 47.84
N ARG A 721 -40.03 -39.22 47.77
CA ARG A 721 -39.50 -40.47 47.20
C ARG A 721 -39.27 -40.35 45.69
N THR A 722 -40.21 -39.76 44.95
CA THR A 722 -40.05 -39.51 43.50
C THR A 722 -38.87 -38.58 43.21
N LEU A 723 -38.72 -37.49 43.98
CA LEU A 723 -37.60 -36.57 43.84
C LEU A 723 -36.25 -37.24 44.16
N GLY A 724 -36.20 -38.11 45.17
CA GLY A 724 -35.02 -38.91 45.48
C GLY A 724 -34.61 -39.84 44.33
N GLY A 725 -35.58 -40.47 43.66
CA GLY A 725 -35.34 -41.28 42.46
C GLY A 725 -34.76 -40.46 41.31
N LEU A 726 -35.37 -39.32 40.97
CA LEU A 726 -34.90 -38.43 39.91
C LEU A 726 -33.48 -37.89 40.17
N LEU A 727 -33.13 -37.57 41.41
CA LEU A 727 -31.78 -37.16 41.79
C LEU A 727 -30.75 -38.30 41.65
N GLN A 728 -31.16 -39.55 41.89
CA GLN A 728 -30.31 -40.72 41.67
C GLN A 728 -30.11 -40.99 40.17
N GLU A 729 -31.15 -40.86 39.34
CA GLU A 729 -31.06 -40.93 37.89
C GLU A 729 -30.15 -39.83 37.32
N GLU A 730 -30.29 -38.59 37.79
CA GLU A 730 -29.42 -37.47 37.40
C GLU A 730 -27.94 -37.74 37.76
N ALA A 731 -27.68 -38.34 38.94
CA ALA A 731 -26.33 -38.74 39.33
C ALA A 731 -25.74 -39.82 38.41
N VAL A 732 -26.52 -40.84 38.04
CA VAL A 732 -26.11 -41.89 37.08
C VAL A 732 -25.83 -41.28 35.70
N GLN A 733 -26.69 -40.38 35.20
CA GLN A 733 -26.46 -39.68 33.93
C GLN A 733 -25.20 -38.80 33.98
N LYS A 734 -24.95 -38.09 35.09
CA LYS A 734 -23.71 -37.32 35.30
C LYS A 734 -22.46 -38.21 35.28
N GLU A 735 -22.54 -39.47 35.71
CA GLU A 735 -21.43 -40.41 35.54
C GLU A 735 -21.27 -40.93 34.11
N THR A 736 -22.37 -41.26 33.40
CA THR A 736 -22.25 -41.73 32.01
C THR A 736 -21.69 -40.62 31.11
N ILE A 737 -22.07 -39.36 31.33
CA ILE A 737 -21.47 -38.19 30.66
C ILE A 737 -19.96 -38.09 30.94
N LYS A 738 -19.50 -38.30 32.18
CA LYS A 738 -18.06 -38.31 32.50
C LYS A 738 -17.33 -39.45 31.79
N ARG A 739 -17.93 -40.65 31.73
CA ARG A 739 -17.38 -41.83 31.03
C ARG A 739 -17.26 -41.59 29.53
N THR A 740 -18.29 -41.04 28.88
CA THR A 740 -18.25 -40.72 27.44
C THR A 740 -17.29 -39.58 27.12
N GLN A 741 -17.22 -38.53 27.95
CA GLN A 741 -16.22 -37.45 27.81
C GLN A 741 -14.79 -37.99 27.90
N ALA A 742 -14.50 -38.87 28.86
CA ALA A 742 -13.19 -39.52 28.97
C ALA A 742 -12.85 -40.38 27.73
N HIS A 743 -13.86 -41.08 27.17
CA HIS A 743 -13.68 -41.83 25.93
C HIS A 743 -13.41 -40.93 24.72
N VAL A 744 -14.16 -39.84 24.55
CA VAL A 744 -13.92 -38.84 23.48
C VAL A 744 -12.52 -38.24 23.58
N LEU A 745 -12.04 -37.91 24.78
CA LEU A 745 -10.65 -37.46 24.99
C LEU A 745 -9.62 -38.52 24.57
N SER A 746 -9.88 -39.81 24.86
CA SER A 746 -9.00 -40.90 24.41
C SER A 746 -8.97 -41.06 22.88
N LEU A 747 -10.11 -40.89 22.21
CA LEU A 747 -10.23 -40.94 20.74
C LEU A 747 -9.54 -39.74 20.09
N ASN A 748 -9.71 -38.52 20.62
CA ASN A 748 -9.02 -37.33 20.11
C ASN A 748 -7.49 -37.46 20.21
N ASN A 749 -6.97 -37.99 21.33
CA ASN A 749 -5.55 -38.27 21.48
C ASN A 749 -5.05 -39.36 20.49
N TYR A 750 -5.89 -40.35 20.18
CA TYR A 750 -5.58 -41.35 19.15
C TYR A 750 -5.55 -40.75 17.74
N ILE A 751 -6.50 -39.88 17.40
CA ILE A 751 -6.57 -39.15 16.12
C ILE A 751 -5.31 -38.28 15.95
N LEU A 752 -4.94 -37.46 16.94
CA LEU A 752 -3.71 -36.65 16.90
C LEU A 752 -2.46 -37.53 16.68
N SER A 753 -2.37 -38.68 17.35
CA SER A 753 -1.27 -39.65 17.13
C SER A 753 -1.24 -40.26 15.72
N LYS A 754 -2.40 -40.34 15.03
CA LYS A 754 -2.51 -40.80 13.64
C LYS A 754 -2.18 -39.67 12.66
N GLU A 755 -2.63 -38.45 12.90
CA GLU A 755 -2.29 -37.26 12.12
C GLU A 755 -0.78 -37.00 12.15
N GLU A 756 -0.12 -37.14 13.30
CA GLU A 756 1.35 -37.07 13.36
C GLU A 756 2.02 -38.12 12.47
N LYS A 757 1.52 -39.37 12.48
CA LYS A 757 2.08 -40.47 11.68
C LYS A 757 1.86 -40.24 10.19
N LEU A 758 0.67 -39.76 9.80
CA LEU A 758 0.34 -39.35 8.44
C LEU A 758 1.26 -38.20 7.97
N ASN A 759 1.45 -37.17 8.79
CA ASN A 759 2.36 -36.06 8.48
C ASN A 759 3.83 -36.48 8.35
N ARG A 760 4.28 -37.50 9.10
CA ARG A 760 5.61 -38.11 8.92
C ARG A 760 5.69 -38.88 7.59
N ALA A 761 4.67 -39.68 7.26
CA ALA A 761 4.60 -40.43 6.00
C ALA A 761 4.57 -39.52 4.77
N ILE A 762 3.72 -38.47 4.75
CA ILE A 762 3.66 -37.48 3.66
C ILE A 762 5.03 -36.83 3.42
N LYS A 763 5.77 -36.48 4.48
CA LYS A 763 7.14 -35.93 4.38
C LYS A 763 8.15 -36.94 3.85
N GLN A 764 7.96 -38.23 4.08
CA GLN A 764 8.78 -39.30 3.51
C GLN A 764 8.44 -39.56 2.04
N CYS A 765 7.16 -39.67 1.66
CA CYS A 765 6.74 -39.78 0.27
C CYS A 765 7.27 -38.59 -0.54
N ALA A 766 7.06 -37.35 -0.07
CA ALA A 766 7.60 -36.15 -0.70
C ALA A 766 9.14 -36.03 -0.67
N LYS A 767 9.86 -36.89 0.05
CA LYS A 767 11.32 -37.07 -0.09
C LYS A 767 11.61 -38.05 -1.23
N TYR A 768 10.97 -39.22 -1.24
CA TYR A 768 11.15 -40.22 -2.29
C TYR A 768 10.74 -39.72 -3.69
N THR A 769 9.67 -38.92 -3.82
CA THR A 769 9.29 -38.23 -5.07
C THR A 769 10.44 -37.36 -5.62
N ARG A 770 11.09 -36.58 -4.75
CA ARG A 770 12.24 -35.75 -5.15
C ARG A 770 13.46 -36.60 -5.52
N GLU A 771 13.71 -37.68 -4.79
CA GLU A 771 14.80 -38.62 -5.10
C GLU A 771 14.58 -39.29 -6.48
N ILE A 772 13.37 -39.79 -6.76
CA ILE A 772 12.96 -40.38 -8.04
C ILE A 772 13.13 -39.38 -9.21
N ARG A 773 12.68 -38.13 -9.05
CA ARG A 773 12.84 -37.09 -10.09
C ARG A 773 14.30 -36.71 -10.30
N SER A 774 15.07 -36.54 -9.23
CA SER A 774 16.50 -36.22 -9.31
C SER A 774 17.32 -37.33 -9.98
N ALA A 775 16.95 -38.60 -9.78
CA ALA A 775 17.60 -39.74 -10.43
C ALA A 775 17.28 -39.87 -11.93
N LYS A 776 16.27 -39.14 -12.44
CA LYS A 776 15.81 -39.19 -13.84
C LYS A 776 15.92 -37.85 -14.59
N ASN A 777 16.37 -36.77 -13.95
CA ASN A 777 16.45 -35.43 -14.53
C ASN A 777 15.12 -34.97 -15.19
N SER A 778 13.99 -35.25 -14.53
CA SER A 778 12.64 -34.91 -15.03
C SER A 778 11.88 -34.07 -14.00
N GLU A 779 11.31 -32.94 -14.43
CA GLU A 779 10.40 -32.16 -13.58
C GLU A 779 8.97 -32.74 -13.55
N GLU A 780 8.54 -33.37 -14.66
CA GLU A 780 7.24 -34.04 -14.77
C GLU A 780 7.15 -35.33 -13.95
N LYS A 781 5.91 -35.73 -13.59
CA LYS A 781 5.63 -37.01 -12.89
C LYS A 781 6.15 -38.18 -13.71
N THR A 782 7.08 -38.95 -13.13
CA THR A 782 7.64 -40.16 -13.74
C THR A 782 6.59 -41.27 -13.88
N PHE A 783 6.90 -42.32 -14.64
CA PHE A 783 6.04 -43.50 -14.74
C PHE A 783 5.90 -44.21 -13.39
N GLU A 784 6.99 -44.28 -12.62
CA GLU A 784 7.03 -44.91 -11.31
C GLU A 784 6.15 -44.17 -10.29
N GLU A 785 6.10 -42.83 -10.33
CA GLU A 785 5.15 -42.07 -9.50
C GLU A 785 3.70 -42.40 -9.82
N ARG A 786 3.36 -42.61 -11.10
CA ARG A 786 1.99 -42.95 -11.52
C ARG A 786 1.61 -44.38 -11.11
N ASP A 787 2.53 -45.34 -11.18
CA ASP A 787 2.31 -46.71 -10.69
C ASP A 787 2.20 -46.76 -9.15
N ILE A 788 3.00 -45.96 -8.42
CA ILE A 788 2.87 -45.79 -6.97
C ILE A 788 1.50 -45.20 -6.61
N GLU A 789 1.09 -44.09 -7.24
CA GLU A 789 -0.22 -43.47 -7.02
C GLU A 789 -1.39 -44.44 -7.32
N LEU A 790 -1.29 -45.25 -8.39
CA LEU A 790 -2.30 -46.27 -8.70
C LEU A 790 -2.35 -47.42 -7.69
N ARG A 791 -1.21 -47.82 -7.11
CA ARG A 791 -1.16 -48.83 -6.04
C ARG A 791 -1.71 -48.28 -4.72
N GLU A 792 -1.31 -47.06 -4.35
CA GLU A 792 -1.86 -46.37 -3.16
C GLU A 792 -3.37 -46.22 -3.27
N LEU A 793 -3.91 -45.75 -4.41
CA LEU A 793 -5.35 -45.66 -4.64
C LEU A 793 -6.05 -47.03 -4.55
N ARG A 794 -5.45 -48.09 -5.10
CA ARG A 794 -5.99 -49.46 -5.02
C ARG A 794 -6.04 -49.97 -3.58
N ASP A 795 -5.00 -49.71 -2.78
CA ASP A 795 -4.91 -50.22 -1.41
C ASP A 795 -5.71 -49.36 -0.41
N VAL A 796 -5.85 -48.05 -0.64
CA VAL A 796 -6.86 -47.20 0.01
C VAL A 796 -8.26 -47.74 -0.24
N ASN A 797 -8.60 -48.07 -1.49
CA ASN A 797 -9.93 -48.59 -1.84
C ASN A 797 -10.20 -49.96 -1.18
N LYS A 798 -9.22 -50.86 -1.12
CA LYS A 798 -9.31 -52.10 -0.30
C LYS A 798 -9.54 -51.78 1.18
N SER A 799 -8.81 -50.83 1.76
CA SER A 799 -8.93 -50.47 3.18
C SER A 799 -10.28 -49.84 3.52
N VAL A 800 -10.83 -49.01 2.63
CA VAL A 800 -12.18 -48.43 2.78
C VAL A 800 -13.23 -49.53 2.69
N ASN A 801 -13.13 -50.44 1.72
CA ASN A 801 -14.07 -51.57 1.62
C ASN A 801 -14.00 -52.51 2.83
N LYS A 802 -12.81 -52.74 3.40
CA LYS A 802 -12.65 -53.50 4.65
C LYS A 802 -13.31 -52.80 5.84
N MET A 803 -13.09 -51.49 5.99
CA MET A 803 -13.71 -50.69 7.05
C MET A 803 -15.23 -50.61 6.91
N LEU A 804 -15.76 -50.53 5.69
CA LEU A 804 -17.20 -50.58 5.43
C LEU A 804 -17.79 -51.95 5.78
N LEU A 805 -17.11 -53.05 5.46
CA LEU A 805 -17.53 -54.38 5.90
C LEU A 805 -17.54 -54.50 7.44
N GLU A 806 -16.50 -54.04 8.12
CA GLU A 806 -16.43 -54.02 9.60
C GLU A 806 -17.59 -53.23 10.22
N VAL A 807 -17.89 -52.03 9.68
CA VAL A 807 -19.02 -51.20 10.15
C VAL A 807 -20.38 -51.85 9.84
N MET A 808 -20.51 -52.58 8.72
CA MET A 808 -21.72 -53.33 8.35
C MET A 808 -21.92 -54.60 9.19
N GLU A 809 -20.84 -55.23 9.67
CA GLU A 809 -20.88 -56.36 10.62
C GLU A 809 -21.24 -55.89 12.04
N GLU A 810 -20.71 -54.74 12.48
CA GLU A 810 -21.04 -54.14 13.78
C GLU A 810 -22.45 -53.53 13.84
N ASN A 811 -23.03 -53.09 12.71
CA ASN A 811 -24.29 -52.35 12.67
C ASN A 811 -25.26 -52.92 11.60
N PRO A 812 -26.09 -53.93 11.95
CA PRO A 812 -26.98 -54.61 10.99
C PRO A 812 -27.93 -53.70 10.22
N ASP A 813 -28.49 -52.68 10.88
CA ASP A 813 -29.43 -51.74 10.26
C ASP A 813 -28.77 -50.93 9.12
N LEU A 814 -27.52 -50.48 9.36
CA LEU A 814 -26.69 -49.77 8.39
C LEU A 814 -26.30 -50.65 7.20
N SER A 815 -26.10 -51.95 7.43
CA SER A 815 -25.80 -52.93 6.38
C SER A 815 -26.87 -52.91 5.28
N SER A 816 -28.16 -52.91 5.66
CA SER A 816 -29.27 -52.85 4.70
C SER A 816 -29.26 -51.57 3.84
N ALA A 817 -29.03 -50.40 4.45
CA ALA A 817 -29.04 -49.11 3.77
C ALA A 817 -27.82 -48.92 2.85
N LEU A 818 -26.63 -49.40 3.28
CA LEU A 818 -25.42 -49.39 2.47
C LEU A 818 -25.55 -50.35 1.27
N GLN A 819 -26.08 -51.55 1.47
CA GLN A 819 -26.27 -52.54 0.41
C GLN A 819 -27.23 -52.04 -0.68
N ILE A 820 -28.32 -51.35 -0.29
CA ILE A 820 -29.22 -50.67 -1.25
C ILE A 820 -28.47 -49.61 -2.07
N ARG A 821 -27.63 -48.78 -1.45
CA ARG A 821 -26.80 -47.79 -2.17
C ARG A 821 -25.76 -48.43 -3.09
N PHE A 822 -25.13 -49.53 -2.69
CA PHE A 822 -24.21 -50.26 -3.57
C PHE A 822 -24.91 -50.83 -4.81
N MET A 823 -26.13 -51.35 -4.67
CA MET A 823 -26.93 -51.79 -5.81
C MET A 823 -27.33 -50.64 -6.75
N GLN A 824 -27.64 -49.46 -6.22
CA GLN A 824 -27.89 -48.25 -7.03
C GLN A 824 -26.64 -47.85 -7.83
N VAL A 825 -25.47 -47.76 -7.18
CA VAL A 825 -24.21 -47.38 -7.84
C VAL A 825 -23.78 -48.42 -8.90
N GLN A 826 -24.05 -49.71 -8.70
CA GLN A 826 -23.83 -50.72 -9.75
C GLN A 826 -24.73 -50.51 -10.98
N HIS A 827 -25.98 -50.06 -10.79
CA HIS A 827 -26.89 -49.73 -11.90
C HIS A 827 -26.41 -48.51 -12.71
N ASP A 828 -25.91 -47.47 -12.03
CA ASP A 828 -25.38 -46.26 -12.67
C ASP A 828 -24.08 -46.54 -13.44
N ILE A 829 -23.18 -47.35 -12.89
CA ILE A 829 -21.95 -47.75 -13.59
C ILE A 829 -22.27 -48.64 -14.80
N GLY A 830 -23.22 -49.57 -14.67
CA GLY A 830 -23.64 -50.45 -15.76
C GLY A 830 -24.31 -49.72 -16.94
N THR A 831 -25.00 -48.60 -16.68
CA THR A 831 -25.56 -47.76 -17.76
C THR A 831 -24.50 -46.92 -18.47
N ILE A 832 -23.47 -46.42 -17.78
CA ILE A 832 -22.35 -45.69 -18.41
C ILE A 832 -21.58 -46.61 -19.38
N THR A 833 -21.34 -47.88 -19.02
CA THR A 833 -20.70 -48.86 -19.91
C THR A 833 -21.53 -49.20 -21.16
N HIS A 834 -22.83 -48.92 -21.18
CA HIS A 834 -23.73 -49.16 -22.31
C HIS A 834 -23.89 -47.94 -23.24
N HIS A 835 -23.10 -46.88 -23.08
CA HIS A 835 -23.05 -45.73 -24.01
C HIS A 835 -21.68 -45.49 -24.66
N HIS A 836 -20.65 -46.27 -24.31
CA HIS A 836 -19.32 -46.24 -24.95
C HIS A 836 -18.83 -47.66 -25.31
N LEU A 837 -19.66 -48.39 -26.07
CA LEU A 837 -19.35 -49.61 -26.82
C LEU A 837 -20.05 -49.56 -28.18
#